data_AF-A0A7V9DD98-F1
#
_entry.id   AF-A0A7V9DD98-F1
#
_cell.length_a   1.000
_cell.length_b   1.000
_cell.length_c   1.000
_cell.angle_alpha   90.00
_cell.angle_beta   90.00
_cell.angle_gamma   90.00
#
_symmetry.space_group_name_H-M   'P 1'
#
loop_
_entity.id
_entity.type
_entity.pdbx_description
1 polymer ?
#
loop_
_entity_poly.entity_id
_entity_poly.type
_entity_poly.pdbx_seq_one_letter_code
_entity_poly.pdbx_strand_id
1 'polypeptide(L)'
;MQGYLKKCLSFLFAFTLVVMPALSTATFAQTTASAVPKIEFEKYTLPNGLQVILHVDRKLPVVHVNQWFYVGSANERQGRSGFAHLFEHMMFQGSKNAENEYFDYVEAAGANLLEGGVNGTTNQDRTNYFATVPSGNLENLLWLEADRLATLPEALDQTKLDNQIMVVRNERRQGLENQPYGRWYKLMVQNLFPVGHPYHTDVIGEHEDLAASSLDDIRDFFRQYYTPNNMSLTIAGDFDPAEAKKLIEKYFGTIPPGPALDRPVRAPMQVHTQKVVEVRDRVPQERTYFGFHSPGYFQPGDAEMTLAASILTTGLSSRLNRSLVYEKQLASNVSGFQSGQPLTGAFALWATARPGVPLENVERGVTDEIARLAKEGPTQEELDRAKTRWEYQFVSGLESIGGFGGKSDRLNQYNTYLGDPGKFDQDVARHRAVTRESLRAAVNQYLNTDKRVLVRFRPEQSSRALDVAVDRTIVPPLGEDRPFQAPEVKTARLENGMEIFVVEKAELPKVLVGMTTRAGAVADPAGKAGVAAMTARMMRRGTANRSAIEIDEAFGNFGTNISGMASREQATMGTEVLTRDVGPAVEIMADVIMNPSFPADEFEKEKQLTLDGLKQAENNPNAVANRVGAMIAFGPDHVYG
;
A
#
# COMPACT_ATOMS: atom_id res chain seq x y z
N MET A 1 -5.08 14.68 -98.40
CA MET A 1 -6.50 14.94 -98.71
C MET A 1 -7.18 15.35 -97.42
N GLN A 2 -8.11 16.29 -97.53
CA GLN A 2 -8.91 16.91 -96.47
C GLN A 2 -9.48 15.93 -95.44
N GLY A 3 -9.70 16.41 -94.21
CA GLY A 3 -11.03 16.32 -93.60
C GLY A 3 -11.23 15.47 -92.34
N TYR A 4 -11.34 16.17 -91.21
CA TYR A 4 -12.48 16.18 -90.27
C TYR A 4 -12.79 15.05 -89.26
N LEU A 5 -12.95 15.51 -87.99
CA LEU A 5 -13.86 15.09 -86.89
C LEU A 5 -13.49 13.78 -86.12
N LYS A 6 -13.57 13.61 -84.79
CA LYS A 6 -14.21 14.35 -83.67
C LYS A 6 -13.74 13.79 -82.28
N LYS A 7 -13.39 14.69 -81.36
CA LYS A 7 -13.49 14.72 -79.86
C LYS A 7 -12.81 13.71 -78.90
N CYS A 8 -12.08 14.32 -77.96
CA CYS A 8 -11.86 14.01 -76.52
C CYS A 8 -11.14 12.68 -76.21
N LEU A 9 -10.01 12.61 -75.49
CA LEU A 9 -9.78 13.08 -74.12
C LEU A 9 -8.25 13.04 -73.84
N SER A 10 -7.75 13.96 -73.03
CA SER A 10 -6.35 14.11 -72.64
C SER A 10 -5.84 12.99 -71.74
N PHE A 11 -4.62 12.48 -71.95
CA PHE A 11 -3.64 12.16 -70.88
C PHE A 11 -2.27 11.85 -71.52
N LEU A 12 -1.25 12.65 -71.19
CA LEU A 12 0.11 12.56 -71.72
C LEU A 12 1.05 12.08 -70.61
N PHE A 13 1.88 11.09 -70.93
CA PHE A 13 3.11 10.75 -70.20
C PHE A 13 4.25 11.61 -70.76
N ALA A 14 5.04 12.29 -69.90
CA ALA A 14 6.50 12.36 -69.97
C ALA A 14 7.11 13.29 -68.89
N PHE A 15 8.01 12.70 -68.10
CA PHE A 15 9.20 13.25 -67.41
C PHE A 15 9.10 14.55 -66.60
N THR A 16 9.36 14.48 -65.27
CA THR A 16 10.14 15.51 -64.57
C THR A 16 10.61 15.14 -63.15
N LEU A 17 11.85 15.57 -62.87
CA LEU A 17 12.45 16.07 -61.62
C LEU A 17 12.38 15.25 -60.31
N VAL A 18 13.57 14.92 -59.81
CA VAL A 18 13.84 14.59 -58.41
C VAL A 18 13.64 15.86 -57.57
N VAL A 19 12.68 15.83 -56.65
CA VAL A 19 12.50 16.82 -55.58
C VAL A 19 12.77 16.12 -54.25
N MET A 20 13.79 16.56 -53.51
CA MET A 20 13.97 16.22 -52.11
C MET A 20 12.84 16.85 -51.28
N PRO A 21 12.05 16.10 -50.50
CA PRO A 21 11.14 16.71 -49.55
C PRO A 21 11.92 17.17 -48.31
N ALA A 22 11.69 18.43 -47.94
CA ALA A 22 12.18 19.02 -46.71
C ALA A 22 11.75 18.19 -45.49
N LEU A 23 12.70 17.93 -44.59
CA LEU A 23 12.46 17.40 -43.25
C LEU A 23 11.53 18.37 -42.50
N SER A 24 10.25 18.03 -42.44
CA SER A 24 9.31 18.67 -41.53
C SER A 24 9.64 18.19 -40.12
N THR A 25 10.17 19.08 -39.29
CA THR A 25 10.30 18.85 -37.85
C THR A 25 8.88 18.72 -37.28
N ALA A 26 8.43 17.48 -37.10
CA ALA A 26 7.20 17.22 -36.37
C ALA A 26 7.42 17.68 -34.92
N THR A 27 6.87 18.83 -34.58
CA THR A 27 6.64 19.24 -33.20
C THR A 27 5.76 18.17 -32.56
N PHE A 28 6.34 17.36 -31.68
CA PHE A 28 5.55 16.52 -30.77
C PHE A 28 4.67 17.46 -29.96
N ALA A 29 3.37 17.46 -30.29
CA ALA A 29 2.38 18.12 -29.46
C ALA A 29 2.48 17.53 -28.05
N GLN A 30 2.68 18.41 -27.06
CA GLN A 30 2.55 18.07 -25.65
C GLN A 30 1.26 17.30 -25.45
N THR A 31 1.41 16.02 -25.10
CA THR A 31 0.28 15.16 -24.75
C THR A 31 -0.40 15.82 -23.55
N THR A 32 -1.66 16.20 -23.73
CA THR A 32 -2.51 16.77 -22.68
C THR A 32 -2.46 15.88 -21.44
N ALA A 33 -2.19 16.48 -20.28
CA ALA A 33 -2.13 15.82 -18.98
C ALA A 33 -3.27 14.81 -18.82
N SER A 34 -2.96 13.57 -18.44
CA SER A 34 -3.97 12.55 -18.15
C SER A 34 -4.92 13.11 -17.09
N ALA A 35 -6.21 13.26 -17.43
CA ALA A 35 -7.22 13.69 -16.48
C ALA A 35 -7.45 12.56 -15.46
N VAL A 36 -7.50 12.91 -14.18
CA VAL A 36 -7.98 12.01 -13.13
C VAL A 36 -9.40 11.57 -13.51
N PRO A 37 -9.76 10.28 -13.39
CA PRO A 37 -11.13 9.86 -13.64
C PRO A 37 -12.09 10.67 -12.76
N LYS A 38 -13.06 11.34 -13.36
CA LYS A 38 -14.07 12.08 -12.61
C LYS A 38 -14.92 11.10 -11.81
N ILE A 39 -14.89 11.23 -10.49
CA ILE A 39 -15.69 10.40 -9.58
C ILE A 39 -16.99 11.15 -9.29
N GLU A 40 -18.07 10.75 -9.96
CA GLU A 40 -19.41 11.29 -9.70
C GLU A 40 -19.97 10.69 -8.42
N PHE A 41 -20.47 11.51 -7.52
CA PHE A 41 -21.12 11.04 -6.30
C PHE A 41 -22.25 11.99 -5.91
N GLU A 42 -23.19 11.48 -5.11
CA GLU A 42 -24.18 12.29 -4.42
C GLU A 42 -23.89 12.29 -2.92
N LYS A 43 -23.87 13.46 -2.29
CA LYS A 43 -23.76 13.60 -0.83
C LYS A 43 -25.04 14.21 -0.27
N TYR A 44 -25.56 13.64 0.80
CA TYR A 44 -26.63 14.22 1.60
C TYR A 44 -26.46 13.86 3.09
N THR A 45 -27.23 14.51 3.96
CA THR A 45 -27.18 14.27 5.41
C THR A 45 -28.59 13.95 5.91
N LEU A 46 -28.73 12.87 6.68
CA LEU A 46 -29.99 12.53 7.34
C LEU A 46 -30.28 13.49 8.52
N PRO A 47 -31.53 13.62 8.98
CA PRO A 47 -31.87 14.46 10.14
C PRO A 47 -31.11 14.12 11.42
N ASN A 48 -30.68 12.87 11.60
CA ASN A 48 -29.87 12.41 12.74
C ASN A 48 -28.35 12.69 12.59
N GLY A 49 -27.95 13.38 11.52
CA GLY A 49 -26.57 13.78 11.28
C GLY A 49 -25.71 12.79 10.50
N LEU A 50 -26.23 11.60 10.13
CA LEU A 50 -25.51 10.67 9.26
C LEU A 50 -25.19 11.31 7.92
N GLN A 51 -23.91 11.35 7.57
CA GLN A 51 -23.47 11.81 6.26
C GLN A 51 -23.42 10.62 5.32
N VAL A 52 -24.13 10.72 4.19
CA VAL A 52 -24.26 9.63 3.21
C VAL A 52 -23.67 10.08 1.88
N ILE A 53 -22.87 9.19 1.28
CA ILE A 53 -22.24 9.37 -0.03
C ILE A 53 -22.60 8.19 -0.92
N LEU A 54 -23.20 8.45 -2.07
CA LEU A 54 -23.57 7.44 -3.06
C LEU A 54 -22.70 7.59 -4.30
N HIS A 55 -21.93 6.56 -4.64
CA HIS A 55 -21.13 6.48 -5.86
C HIS A 55 -21.59 5.30 -6.72
N VAL A 56 -22.30 5.57 -7.82
CA VAL A 56 -22.77 4.52 -8.71
C VAL A 56 -21.65 4.10 -9.67
N ASP A 57 -21.27 2.82 -9.61
CA ASP A 57 -20.33 2.19 -10.53
C ASP A 57 -20.86 0.82 -10.97
N ARG A 58 -21.34 0.73 -12.22
CA ARG A 58 -22.00 -0.46 -12.76
C ARG A 58 -21.07 -1.40 -13.53
N LYS A 59 -19.74 -1.27 -13.35
CA LYS A 59 -18.79 -2.15 -14.05
C LYS A 59 -18.89 -3.60 -13.59
N LEU A 60 -19.19 -3.83 -12.32
CA LEU A 60 -19.36 -5.16 -11.72
C LEU A 60 -20.66 -5.20 -10.91
N PRO A 61 -21.39 -6.34 -10.88
CA PRO A 61 -22.65 -6.50 -10.15
C PRO A 61 -22.41 -6.72 -8.64
N VAL A 62 -21.61 -5.84 -8.05
CA VAL A 62 -21.28 -5.82 -6.62
C VAL A 62 -21.51 -4.43 -6.05
N VAL A 63 -21.73 -4.39 -4.74
CA VAL A 63 -21.83 -3.16 -3.96
C VAL A 63 -20.89 -3.24 -2.77
N HIS A 64 -20.27 -2.12 -2.47
CA HIS A 64 -19.34 -1.93 -1.37
C HIS A 64 -19.91 -0.89 -0.42
N VAL A 65 -20.15 -1.29 0.83
CA VAL A 65 -20.59 -0.40 1.90
C VAL A 65 -19.39 -0.13 2.80
N ASN A 66 -19.01 1.15 2.94
CA ASN A 66 -17.86 1.59 3.71
C ASN A 66 -18.27 2.66 4.70
N GLN A 67 -17.94 2.44 5.97
CA GLN A 67 -18.30 3.31 7.08
C GLN A 67 -17.05 3.82 7.75
N TRP A 68 -16.96 5.12 7.91
CA TRP A 68 -15.91 5.74 8.73
C TRP A 68 -16.56 6.42 9.92
N PHE A 69 -16.11 6.05 11.12
CA PHE A 69 -16.38 6.79 12.34
C PHE A 69 -15.18 7.69 12.64
N TYR A 70 -15.43 8.96 12.95
CA TYR A 70 -14.37 9.90 13.33
C TYR A 70 -13.99 9.69 14.80
N VAL A 71 -13.46 8.50 15.10
CA VAL A 71 -12.95 8.08 16.39
C VAL A 71 -11.80 7.10 16.19
N GLY A 72 -10.68 7.30 16.86
CA GLY A 72 -9.54 6.38 16.87
C GLY A 72 -8.81 6.42 18.21
N SER A 73 -7.56 5.96 18.24
CA SER A 73 -6.80 5.92 19.50
C SER A 73 -6.53 7.31 20.11
N ALA A 74 -6.60 8.39 19.32
CA ALA A 74 -6.50 9.77 19.79
C ALA A 74 -7.66 10.21 20.69
N ASN A 75 -8.77 9.45 20.69
CA ASN A 75 -9.96 9.73 21.50
C ASN A 75 -9.98 8.92 22.80
N GLU A 76 -8.98 8.09 23.05
CA GLU A 76 -8.93 7.21 24.22
C GLU A 76 -8.73 7.99 25.52
N ARG A 77 -9.33 7.47 26.59
CA ARG A 77 -9.11 7.99 27.95
C ARG A 77 -7.73 7.56 28.43
N GLN A 78 -7.09 8.39 29.26
CA GLN A 78 -5.84 8.02 29.91
C GLN A 78 -6.01 6.72 30.73
N GLY A 79 -5.09 5.77 30.57
CA GLY A 79 -5.17 4.44 31.20
C GLY A 79 -6.16 3.47 30.53
N ARG A 80 -6.56 3.76 29.29
CA ARG A 80 -7.37 2.91 28.40
C ARG A 80 -6.77 2.88 27.00
N SER A 81 -5.45 2.73 26.90
CA SER A 81 -4.80 2.62 25.59
C SER A 81 -5.21 1.35 24.84
N GLY A 82 -5.36 1.46 23.51
CA GLY A 82 -5.73 0.34 22.64
C GLY A 82 -7.23 0.02 22.65
N PHE A 83 -8.02 0.85 23.32
CA PHE A 83 -9.44 0.66 23.49
C PHE A 83 -10.23 0.85 22.19
N ALA A 84 -9.85 1.81 21.34
CA ALA A 84 -10.50 2.01 20.05
C ALA A 84 -10.32 0.78 19.15
N HIS A 85 -9.11 0.21 19.15
CA HIS A 85 -8.80 -1.03 18.44
C HIS A 85 -9.51 -2.25 19.04
N LEU A 86 -9.54 -2.39 20.37
CA LEU A 86 -10.33 -3.43 21.01
C LEU A 86 -11.82 -3.30 20.65
N PHE A 87 -12.36 -2.09 20.60
CA PHE A 87 -13.74 -1.85 20.22
C PHE A 87 -14.02 -2.25 18.77
N GLU A 88 -13.05 -2.07 17.87
CA GLU A 88 -13.13 -2.57 16.50
C GLU A 88 -13.38 -4.07 16.44
N HIS A 89 -12.68 -4.86 17.26
CA HIS A 89 -12.94 -6.29 17.38
C HIS A 89 -14.36 -6.56 17.90
N MET A 90 -14.82 -5.80 18.88
CA MET A 90 -16.16 -5.96 19.44
C MET A 90 -17.27 -5.71 18.40
N MET A 91 -17.03 -4.87 17.40
CA MET A 91 -17.98 -4.60 16.29
C MET A 91 -18.21 -5.79 15.35
N PHE A 92 -17.42 -6.86 15.49
CA PHE A 92 -17.61 -8.13 14.77
C PHE A 92 -18.29 -9.22 15.60
N GLN A 93 -18.56 -8.97 16.89
CA GLN A 93 -19.06 -9.99 17.84
C GLN A 93 -20.60 -10.10 17.90
N GLY A 94 -21.28 -9.66 16.83
CA GLY A 94 -22.73 -9.73 16.70
C GLY A 94 -23.50 -8.61 17.40
N SER A 95 -24.77 -8.48 17.03
CA SER A 95 -25.74 -7.50 17.54
C SER A 95 -27.02 -8.21 17.99
N LYS A 96 -27.99 -7.47 18.55
CA LYS A 96 -29.19 -8.08 19.15
C LYS A 96 -29.96 -8.96 18.17
N ASN A 97 -30.07 -8.54 16.91
CA ASN A 97 -30.82 -9.26 15.89
C ASN A 97 -29.92 -10.08 14.94
N ALA A 98 -28.60 -10.06 15.18
CA ALA A 98 -27.60 -10.82 14.44
C ALA A 98 -26.53 -11.34 15.44
N GLU A 99 -26.92 -12.34 16.24
CA GLU A 99 -26.16 -12.77 17.43
C GLU A 99 -24.81 -13.47 17.13
N ASN A 100 -24.66 -14.04 15.93
CA ASN A 100 -23.42 -14.66 15.48
C ASN A 100 -22.35 -13.62 15.12
N GLU A 101 -21.12 -14.07 14.81
CA GLU A 101 -20.09 -13.16 14.34
C GLU A 101 -20.50 -12.53 12.99
N TYR A 102 -20.15 -11.25 12.81
CA TYR A 102 -20.50 -10.49 11.61
C TYR A 102 -20.03 -11.19 10.32
N PHE A 103 -18.88 -11.86 10.38
CA PHE A 103 -18.31 -12.60 9.25
C PHE A 103 -19.23 -13.72 8.74
N ASP A 104 -19.96 -14.41 9.63
CA ASP A 104 -20.90 -15.47 9.23
C ASP A 104 -22.01 -14.92 8.33
N TYR A 105 -22.54 -13.73 8.66
CA TYR A 105 -23.61 -13.10 7.91
C TYR A 105 -23.15 -12.59 6.55
N VAL A 106 -22.01 -11.90 6.49
CA VAL A 106 -21.50 -11.37 5.22
C VAL A 106 -20.97 -12.47 4.31
N GLU A 107 -20.38 -13.54 4.86
CA GLU A 107 -20.01 -14.72 4.07
C GLU A 107 -21.26 -15.37 3.46
N ALA A 108 -22.33 -15.55 4.24
CA ALA A 108 -23.61 -16.06 3.73
C ALA A 108 -24.23 -15.15 2.67
N ALA A 109 -24.01 -13.83 2.76
CA ALA A 109 -24.39 -12.85 1.75
C ALA A 109 -23.45 -12.84 0.51
N GLY A 110 -22.44 -13.72 0.46
CA GLY A 110 -21.50 -13.85 -0.66
C GLY A 110 -20.39 -12.81 -0.67
N ALA A 111 -20.02 -12.28 0.51
CA ALA A 111 -19.00 -11.25 0.59
C ALA A 111 -17.61 -11.75 0.16
N ASN A 112 -16.81 -10.83 -0.40
CA ASN A 112 -15.41 -11.08 -0.66
C ASN A 112 -14.63 -11.08 0.68
N LEU A 113 -14.19 -12.25 1.16
CA LEU A 113 -13.41 -12.36 2.40
C LEU A 113 -11.89 -12.13 2.19
N LEU A 114 -11.45 -11.83 0.96
CA LEU A 114 -10.06 -11.44 0.69
C LEU A 114 -9.82 -9.98 1.08
N GLU A 115 -8.55 -9.59 1.16
CA GLU A 115 -8.13 -8.22 1.47
C GLU A 115 -8.81 -7.19 0.55
N GLY A 116 -9.37 -6.13 1.17
CA GLY A 116 -10.18 -5.12 0.47
C GLY A 116 -11.65 -5.47 0.27
N GLY A 117 -12.06 -6.71 0.61
CA GLY A 117 -13.43 -7.18 0.49
C GLY A 117 -14.30 -6.95 1.73
N VAL A 118 -13.94 -7.53 2.89
CA VAL A 118 -14.56 -7.31 4.21
C VAL A 118 -13.46 -7.07 5.24
N ASN A 119 -13.51 -5.95 5.97
CA ASN A 119 -12.57 -5.71 7.07
C ASN A 119 -13.00 -4.57 8.00
N GLY A 120 -12.28 -4.43 9.12
CA GLY A 120 -12.22 -3.24 9.97
C GLY A 120 -10.77 -2.77 10.09
N THR A 121 -10.56 -1.46 10.29
CA THR A 121 -9.25 -0.99 10.77
C THR A 121 -9.37 0.28 11.62
N THR A 122 -8.49 0.37 12.60
CA THR A 122 -8.35 1.52 13.50
C THR A 122 -7.02 2.22 13.26
N ASN A 123 -7.03 3.55 13.23
CA ASN A 123 -5.84 4.36 13.38
C ASN A 123 -6.03 5.39 14.49
N GLN A 124 -5.18 6.40 14.57
CA GLN A 124 -5.28 7.43 15.60
C GLN A 124 -6.58 8.22 15.53
N ASP A 125 -7.12 8.50 14.34
CA ASP A 125 -8.23 9.46 14.17
C ASP A 125 -9.53 8.82 13.68
N ARG A 126 -9.48 7.61 13.14
CA ARG A 126 -10.66 6.92 12.60
C ARG A 126 -10.67 5.43 12.91
N THR A 127 -11.89 4.90 12.92
CA THR A 127 -12.18 3.48 12.83
C THR A 127 -13.11 3.29 11.64
N ASN A 128 -12.79 2.37 10.73
CA ASN A 128 -13.66 2.09 9.60
C ASN A 128 -14.03 0.61 9.51
N TYR A 129 -15.16 0.35 8.87
CA TYR A 129 -15.66 -0.98 8.58
C TYR A 129 -16.22 -1.01 7.18
N PHE A 130 -15.96 -2.08 6.44
CA PHE A 130 -16.49 -2.22 5.10
C PHE A 130 -16.75 -3.67 4.73
N ALA A 131 -17.67 -3.85 3.79
CA ALA A 131 -17.96 -5.13 3.17
C ALA A 131 -18.36 -4.94 1.71
N THR A 132 -17.96 -5.90 0.88
CA THR A 132 -18.31 -5.98 -0.55
C THR A 132 -19.13 -7.23 -0.78
N VAL A 133 -20.36 -7.07 -1.28
CA VAL A 133 -21.31 -8.16 -1.54
C VAL A 133 -21.87 -8.04 -2.97
N PRO A 134 -22.44 -9.12 -3.54
CA PRO A 134 -23.26 -9.01 -4.75
C PRO A 134 -24.37 -7.97 -4.60
N SER A 135 -24.68 -7.21 -5.64
CA SER A 135 -25.62 -6.07 -5.58
C SER A 135 -27.00 -6.40 -5.01
N GLY A 136 -27.49 -7.62 -5.24
CA GLY A 136 -28.77 -8.09 -4.69
C GLY A 136 -28.82 -8.17 -3.16
N ASN A 137 -27.66 -8.13 -2.48
CA ASN A 137 -27.54 -8.18 -1.03
C ASN A 137 -27.35 -6.80 -0.37
N LEU A 138 -27.54 -5.70 -1.12
CA LEU A 138 -27.42 -4.35 -0.56
C LEU A 138 -28.33 -4.14 0.66
N GLU A 139 -29.60 -4.52 0.57
CA GLU A 139 -30.53 -4.37 1.69
C GLU A 139 -30.12 -5.21 2.91
N ASN A 140 -29.67 -6.45 2.70
CA ASN A 140 -29.19 -7.31 3.77
C ASN A 140 -27.99 -6.69 4.49
N LEU A 141 -27.03 -6.17 3.74
CA LEU A 141 -25.87 -5.51 4.31
C LEU A 141 -26.25 -4.22 5.05
N LEU A 142 -27.10 -3.36 4.47
CA LEU A 142 -27.56 -2.14 5.16
C LEU A 142 -28.35 -2.45 6.45
N TRP A 143 -29.15 -3.51 6.45
CA TRP A 143 -29.82 -3.98 7.66
C TRP A 143 -28.81 -4.42 8.73
N LEU A 144 -27.83 -5.25 8.36
CA LEU A 144 -26.80 -5.74 9.29
C LEU A 144 -25.98 -4.58 9.88
N GLU A 145 -25.60 -3.62 9.04
CA GLU A 145 -24.84 -2.44 9.45
C GLU A 145 -25.61 -1.53 10.40
N ALA A 146 -26.89 -1.27 10.09
CA ALA A 146 -27.75 -0.49 10.95
C ALA A 146 -28.07 -1.22 12.27
N ASP A 147 -28.26 -2.54 12.24
CA ASP A 147 -28.57 -3.33 13.44
C ASP A 147 -27.42 -3.30 14.44
N ARG A 148 -26.17 -3.48 13.97
CA ARG A 148 -25.02 -3.34 14.85
C ARG A 148 -24.82 -1.91 15.33
N LEU A 149 -25.09 -0.89 14.51
CA LEU A 149 -25.05 0.50 14.96
C LEU A 149 -26.16 0.83 15.98
N ALA A 150 -27.28 0.12 15.98
CA ALA A 150 -28.40 0.38 16.88
C ALA A 150 -28.33 -0.45 18.17
N THR A 151 -27.87 -1.70 18.10
CA THR A 151 -28.14 -2.71 19.15
C THR A 151 -26.93 -3.52 19.60
N LEU A 152 -25.72 -3.28 19.06
CA LEU A 152 -24.51 -4.01 19.45
C LEU A 152 -24.33 -4.14 20.98
N PRO A 153 -24.46 -3.06 21.80
CA PRO A 153 -24.31 -3.15 23.25
C PRO A 153 -25.17 -4.19 23.98
N GLU A 154 -26.31 -4.57 23.39
CA GLU A 154 -27.24 -5.56 23.94
C GLU A 154 -26.77 -7.00 23.72
N ALA A 155 -25.97 -7.24 22.68
CA ALA A 155 -25.42 -8.55 22.36
C ALA A 155 -24.01 -8.80 22.91
N LEU A 156 -23.40 -7.77 23.52
CA LEU A 156 -22.09 -7.88 24.16
C LEU A 156 -22.24 -8.37 25.61
N ASP A 157 -21.40 -9.36 25.95
CA ASP A 157 -21.25 -9.90 27.29
C ASP A 157 -19.78 -9.97 27.69
N GLN A 158 -19.53 -10.36 28.95
CA GLN A 158 -18.16 -10.45 29.48
C GLN A 158 -17.34 -11.53 28.78
N THR A 159 -17.95 -12.63 28.33
CA THR A 159 -17.25 -13.72 27.65
C THR A 159 -16.69 -13.25 26.31
N LYS A 160 -17.51 -12.57 25.51
CA LYS A 160 -17.10 -11.96 24.24
C LYS A 160 -15.97 -10.96 24.45
N LEU A 161 -16.08 -10.10 25.47
CA LEU A 161 -15.04 -9.13 25.81
C LEU A 161 -13.72 -9.82 26.22
N ASP A 162 -13.77 -10.78 27.14
CA ASP A 162 -12.58 -11.49 27.62
C ASP A 162 -11.86 -12.23 26.47
N ASN A 163 -12.63 -12.86 25.58
CA ASN A 163 -12.09 -13.50 24.38
C ASN A 163 -11.37 -12.49 23.48
N GLN A 164 -11.98 -11.35 23.17
CA GLN A 164 -11.38 -10.35 22.30
C GLN A 164 -10.18 -9.64 22.95
N ILE A 165 -10.19 -9.42 24.27
CA ILE A 165 -9.00 -8.96 25.00
C ILE A 165 -7.85 -9.95 24.79
N MET A 166 -8.11 -11.26 24.86
CA MET A 166 -7.06 -12.27 24.64
C MET A 166 -6.55 -12.29 23.19
N VAL A 167 -7.44 -12.11 22.21
CA VAL A 167 -7.07 -12.00 20.78
C VAL A 167 -6.18 -10.78 20.55
N VAL A 168 -6.60 -9.59 20.96
CA VAL A 168 -5.84 -8.34 20.77
C VAL A 168 -4.49 -8.39 21.50
N ARG A 169 -4.45 -8.97 22.71
CA ARG A 169 -3.17 -9.19 23.42
C ARG A 169 -2.26 -10.16 22.67
N ASN A 170 -2.82 -11.17 22.02
CA ASN A 170 -2.04 -12.08 21.20
C ASN A 170 -1.55 -11.42 19.89
N GLU A 171 -2.37 -10.61 19.23
CA GLU A 171 -1.95 -9.80 18.09
C GLU A 171 -0.81 -8.85 18.45
N ARG A 172 -0.88 -8.18 19.61
CA ARG A 172 0.23 -7.37 20.11
C ARG A 172 1.51 -8.18 20.25
N ARG A 173 1.43 -9.37 20.84
CA ARG A 173 2.58 -10.27 20.93
C ARG A 173 3.09 -10.65 19.54
N GLN A 174 2.21 -11.03 18.63
CA GLN A 174 2.56 -11.51 17.30
C GLN A 174 3.07 -10.42 16.36
N GLY A 175 2.58 -9.19 16.45
CA GLY A 175 2.88 -8.09 15.54
C GLY A 175 3.95 -7.12 16.06
N LEU A 176 4.09 -6.98 17.39
CA LEU A 176 5.02 -6.01 17.98
C LEU A 176 6.11 -6.69 18.83
N GLU A 177 5.74 -7.56 19.79
CA GLU A 177 6.68 -8.03 20.82
C GLU A 177 7.55 -9.20 20.36
N ASN A 178 7.02 -10.06 19.49
CA ASN A 178 7.73 -11.22 18.91
C ASN A 178 8.23 -10.97 17.48
N GLN A 179 7.98 -9.77 16.92
CA GLN A 179 8.54 -9.38 15.62
C GLN A 179 9.84 -8.62 15.82
N PRO A 180 10.93 -8.98 15.12
CA PRO A 180 12.12 -8.15 15.07
C PRO A 180 11.77 -6.71 14.70
N TYR A 181 12.26 -5.76 15.51
CA TYR A 181 11.98 -4.34 15.40
C TYR A 181 10.52 -3.92 15.62
N GLY A 182 9.58 -4.82 15.96
CA GLY A 182 8.14 -4.54 15.98
C GLY A 182 7.73 -3.40 16.92
N ARG A 183 8.51 -3.14 17.96
CA ARG A 183 8.29 -2.05 18.93
C ARG A 183 8.68 -0.65 18.43
N TRP A 184 9.26 -0.52 17.23
CA TRP A 184 9.84 0.75 16.78
C TRP A 184 8.83 1.89 16.72
N TYR A 185 7.61 1.62 16.23
CA TYR A 185 6.60 2.65 16.00
C TYR A 185 6.10 3.24 17.31
N LYS A 186 5.79 2.38 18.29
CA LYS A 186 5.47 2.76 19.66
C LYS A 186 6.53 3.67 20.27
N LEU A 187 7.79 3.23 20.22
CA LEU A 187 8.91 4.02 20.75
C LEU A 187 9.06 5.35 20.01
N MET A 188 8.81 5.37 18.71
CA MET A 188 8.86 6.57 17.89
C MET A 188 7.81 7.59 18.30
N VAL A 189 6.53 7.21 18.34
CA VAL A 189 5.43 8.13 18.64
C VAL A 189 5.48 8.65 20.08
N GLN A 190 5.87 7.82 21.05
CA GLN A 190 6.07 8.23 22.45
C GLN A 190 7.19 9.26 22.64
N ASN A 191 8.17 9.29 21.73
CA ASN A 191 9.29 10.22 21.81
C ASN A 191 9.12 11.45 20.93
N LEU A 192 8.34 11.34 19.85
CA LEU A 192 7.91 12.46 19.01
C LEU A 192 6.87 13.31 19.74
N PHE A 193 5.80 12.70 20.23
CA PHE A 193 4.70 13.43 20.84
C PHE A 193 4.86 13.43 22.37
N PRO A 194 4.68 14.56 23.07
CA PRO A 194 4.78 14.61 24.52
C PRO A 194 3.63 13.86 25.19
N VAL A 195 3.83 13.44 26.44
CA VAL A 195 2.78 12.86 27.28
C VAL A 195 1.56 13.80 27.31
N GLY A 196 0.37 13.26 27.09
CA GLY A 196 -0.89 14.01 27.00
C GLY A 196 -1.27 14.44 25.57
N HIS A 197 -0.36 14.34 24.60
CA HIS A 197 -0.72 14.51 23.19
C HIS A 197 -1.48 13.27 22.67
N PRO A 198 -2.57 13.42 21.89
CA PRO A 198 -3.38 12.27 21.43
C PRO A 198 -2.63 11.22 20.62
N TYR A 199 -1.57 11.60 19.91
CA TYR A 199 -0.72 10.68 19.15
C TYR A 199 0.47 10.09 19.94
N HIS A 200 0.55 10.31 21.26
CA HIS A 200 1.65 9.77 22.09
C HIS A 200 1.64 8.24 22.19
N THR A 201 0.46 7.62 22.12
CA THR A 201 0.27 6.19 22.31
C THR A 201 -0.02 5.50 20.99
N ASP A 202 0.54 4.31 20.79
CA ASP A 202 0.25 3.49 19.62
C ASP A 202 -1.15 2.86 19.70
N VAL A 203 -1.71 2.57 18.53
CA VAL A 203 -3.12 2.16 18.38
C VAL A 203 -3.45 0.85 19.10
N ILE A 204 -2.50 -0.06 19.24
CA ILE A 204 -2.74 -1.38 19.83
C ILE A 204 -2.79 -1.37 21.38
N GLY A 205 -2.27 -0.30 22.01
CA GLY A 205 -2.32 -0.09 23.45
C GLY A 205 -1.54 -1.09 24.31
N GLU A 206 -1.53 -0.85 25.63
CA GLU A 206 -0.78 -1.64 26.61
C GLU A 206 -1.56 -2.85 27.15
N HIS A 207 -0.85 -3.90 27.56
CA HIS A 207 -1.48 -5.10 28.11
C HIS A 207 -2.31 -4.83 29.36
N GLU A 208 -1.82 -3.94 30.23
CA GLU A 208 -2.46 -3.55 31.48
C GLU A 208 -3.76 -2.78 31.22
N ASP A 209 -3.75 -1.85 30.26
CA ASP A 209 -4.92 -1.05 29.90
C ASP A 209 -6.01 -1.90 29.23
N LEU A 210 -5.61 -2.81 28.33
CA LEU A 210 -6.53 -3.78 27.72
C LEU A 210 -7.17 -4.68 28.79
N ALA A 211 -6.37 -5.19 29.73
CA ALA A 211 -6.89 -6.04 30.81
C ALA A 211 -7.78 -5.29 31.81
N ALA A 212 -7.65 -3.97 31.91
CA ALA A 212 -8.47 -3.12 32.76
C ALA A 212 -9.79 -2.68 32.11
N SER A 213 -10.04 -3.05 30.86
CA SER A 213 -11.26 -2.70 30.12
C SER A 213 -12.48 -3.45 30.65
N SER A 214 -13.58 -2.74 30.86
CA SER A 214 -14.85 -3.31 31.33
C SER A 214 -15.95 -3.26 30.27
N LEU A 215 -17.00 -4.07 30.45
CA LEU A 215 -18.16 -4.04 29.54
C LEU A 215 -18.86 -2.67 29.54
N ASP A 216 -18.86 -1.97 30.67
CA ASP A 216 -19.41 -0.62 30.76
C ASP A 216 -18.56 0.39 29.99
N ASP A 217 -17.22 0.27 30.03
CA ASP A 217 -16.34 1.09 29.17
C ASP A 217 -16.71 0.90 27.69
N ILE A 218 -16.97 -0.33 27.26
CA ILE A 218 -17.32 -0.66 25.86
C ILE A 218 -18.66 -0.02 25.49
N ARG A 219 -19.67 -0.17 26.34
CA ARG A 219 -21.00 0.40 26.12
C ARG A 219 -20.95 1.93 26.08
N ASP A 220 -20.17 2.54 26.95
CA ASP A 220 -20.03 4.00 27.00
C ASP A 220 -19.28 4.54 25.78
N PHE A 221 -18.22 3.85 25.34
CA PHE A 221 -17.50 4.23 24.13
C PHE A 221 -18.39 4.13 22.87
N PHE A 222 -19.20 3.07 22.77
CA PHE A 222 -20.19 2.94 21.70
C PHE A 222 -21.18 4.11 21.70
N ARG A 223 -21.85 4.35 22.85
CA ARG A 223 -22.83 5.44 22.99
C ARG A 223 -22.24 6.82 22.69
N GLN A 224 -20.95 7.00 22.99
CA GLN A 224 -20.27 8.27 22.78
C GLN A 224 -19.91 8.47 21.30
N TYR A 225 -19.29 7.47 20.64
CA TYR A 225 -18.62 7.68 19.36
C TYR A 225 -19.24 6.96 18.16
N TYR A 226 -19.99 5.88 18.37
CA TYR A 226 -20.60 5.06 17.33
C TYR A 226 -22.04 5.50 17.09
N THR A 227 -22.18 6.70 16.53
CA THR A 227 -23.47 7.36 16.38
C THR A 227 -23.60 7.98 14.99
N PRO A 228 -24.84 8.15 14.46
CA PRO A 228 -25.07 8.69 13.12
C PRO A 228 -24.33 10.01 12.85
N ASN A 229 -24.38 10.96 13.79
CA ASN A 229 -23.73 12.28 13.68
C ASN A 229 -22.19 12.26 13.73
N ASN A 230 -21.55 11.10 13.97
CA ASN A 230 -20.10 10.92 13.91
C ASN A 230 -19.65 10.00 12.76
N MET A 231 -20.56 9.66 11.85
CA MET A 231 -20.38 8.63 10.85
C MET A 231 -20.51 9.17 9.42
N SER A 232 -19.63 8.69 8.54
CA SER A 232 -19.71 8.84 7.09
C SER A 232 -19.96 7.48 6.46
N LEU A 233 -21.12 7.32 5.80
CA LEU A 233 -21.53 6.13 5.07
C LEU A 233 -21.32 6.34 3.57
N THR A 234 -20.41 5.59 2.96
CA THR A 234 -20.27 5.54 1.50
C THR A 234 -20.77 4.22 0.95
N ILE A 235 -21.68 4.27 -0.02
CA ILE A 235 -22.12 3.11 -0.80
C ILE A 235 -21.60 3.29 -2.23
N ALA A 236 -20.77 2.35 -2.69
CA ALA A 236 -20.15 2.37 -4.00
C ALA A 236 -20.44 1.07 -4.78
N GLY A 237 -20.80 1.16 -6.06
CA GLY A 237 -21.01 -0.02 -6.93
C GLY A 237 -22.33 0.00 -7.69
N ASP A 238 -22.83 -1.19 -8.05
CA ASP A 238 -24.04 -1.32 -8.87
C ASP A 238 -25.29 -1.38 -7.99
N PHE A 239 -26.04 -0.28 -7.96
CA PHE A 239 -27.32 -0.15 -7.27
C PHE A 239 -28.20 0.94 -7.90
N ASP A 240 -29.47 0.98 -7.51
CA ASP A 240 -30.38 2.09 -7.78
C ASP A 240 -30.30 3.14 -6.64
N PRO A 241 -29.89 4.40 -6.92
CA PRO A 241 -29.75 5.40 -5.86
C PRO A 241 -31.05 5.77 -5.15
N ALA A 242 -32.18 5.72 -5.84
CA ALA A 242 -33.46 6.07 -5.22
C ALA A 242 -33.88 4.98 -4.22
N GLU A 243 -33.68 3.72 -4.56
CA GLU A 243 -33.93 2.60 -3.65
C GLU A 243 -32.94 2.58 -2.49
N ALA A 244 -31.64 2.78 -2.75
CA ALA A 244 -30.64 2.86 -1.69
C ALA A 244 -30.98 3.96 -0.66
N LYS A 245 -31.45 5.14 -1.09
CA LYS A 245 -31.90 6.19 -0.17
C LYS A 245 -33.07 5.76 0.70
N LYS A 246 -34.06 5.05 0.16
CA LYS A 246 -35.18 4.53 0.95
C LYS A 246 -34.70 3.51 1.98
N LEU A 247 -33.80 2.62 1.60
CA LEU A 247 -33.21 1.64 2.52
C LEU A 247 -32.40 2.32 3.63
N ILE A 248 -31.61 3.32 3.28
CA ILE A 248 -30.81 4.10 4.24
C ILE A 248 -31.73 4.85 5.21
N GLU A 249 -32.77 5.52 4.74
CA GLU A 249 -33.77 6.18 5.60
C GLU A 249 -34.48 5.16 6.51
N LYS A 250 -34.88 4.01 5.94
CA LYS A 250 -35.56 2.91 6.67
C LYS A 250 -34.72 2.36 7.81
N TYR A 251 -33.43 2.10 7.57
CA TYR A 251 -32.57 1.39 8.53
C TYR A 251 -31.79 2.34 9.45
N PHE A 252 -31.27 3.45 8.93
CA PHE A 252 -30.45 4.38 9.70
C PHE A 252 -31.23 5.59 10.21
N GLY A 253 -32.31 6.01 9.55
CA GLY A 253 -33.07 7.22 9.90
C GLY A 253 -33.73 7.17 11.28
N THR A 254 -34.01 5.96 11.79
CA THR A 254 -34.60 5.75 13.12
C THR A 254 -33.57 5.76 14.26
N ILE A 255 -32.28 5.71 13.94
CA ILE A 255 -31.21 5.70 14.95
C ILE A 255 -31.01 7.15 15.43
N PRO A 256 -31.13 7.43 16.74
CA PRO A 256 -30.99 8.80 17.26
C PRO A 256 -29.56 9.32 17.07
N PRO A 257 -29.36 10.65 16.95
CA PRO A 257 -28.03 11.23 17.00
C PRO A 257 -27.37 10.97 18.36
N GLY A 258 -26.05 10.88 18.35
CA GLY A 258 -25.22 10.81 19.54
C GLY A 258 -25.02 12.16 20.24
N PRO A 259 -24.27 12.18 21.35
CA PRO A 259 -23.88 13.41 22.00
C PRO A 259 -23.00 14.27 21.07
N ALA A 260 -22.84 15.55 21.43
CA ALA A 260 -21.80 16.38 20.84
C ALA A 260 -20.43 15.82 21.20
N LEU A 261 -19.51 15.79 20.22
CA LEU A 261 -18.17 15.24 20.39
C LEU A 261 -17.14 16.36 20.50
N ASP A 262 -16.41 16.35 21.61
CA ASP A 262 -15.21 17.18 21.76
C ASP A 262 -14.11 16.61 20.87
N ARG A 263 -13.76 17.36 19.82
CA ARG A 263 -12.66 16.99 18.93
C ARG A 263 -11.35 17.55 19.48
N PRO A 264 -10.27 16.76 19.53
CA PRO A 264 -8.97 17.29 19.92
C PRO A 264 -8.63 18.47 19.00
N VAL A 265 -8.35 19.63 19.61
CA VAL A 265 -7.91 20.79 18.85
C VAL A 265 -6.48 20.53 18.42
N ARG A 266 -6.15 20.85 17.16
CA ARG A 266 -4.77 20.76 16.65
C ARG A 266 -3.80 21.44 17.61
N ALA A 267 -2.92 20.65 18.23
CA ALA A 267 -1.83 21.17 19.02
C ALA A 267 -0.74 21.73 18.10
N PRO A 268 -0.06 22.84 18.47
CA PRO A 268 1.09 23.31 17.72
C PRO A 268 2.19 22.23 17.76
N MET A 269 2.82 21.99 16.60
CA MET A 269 3.94 21.06 16.47
C MET A 269 5.02 21.43 17.49
N GLN A 270 5.33 20.50 18.37
CA GLN A 270 6.39 20.70 19.34
C GLN A 270 7.74 20.56 18.64
N VAL A 271 8.62 21.52 18.89
CA VAL A 271 9.98 21.50 18.36
C VAL A 271 10.88 21.04 19.48
N HIS A 272 11.39 19.81 19.37
CA HIS A 272 12.33 19.24 20.33
C HIS A 272 13.74 19.15 19.74
N THR A 273 14.75 19.14 20.61
CA THR A 273 16.12 18.75 20.22
C THR A 273 16.17 17.27 19.85
N GLN A 274 17.23 16.85 19.18
CA GLN A 274 17.45 15.44 18.87
C GLN A 274 17.33 14.56 20.13
N LYS A 275 16.49 13.53 20.06
CA LYS A 275 16.40 12.47 21.07
C LYS A 275 16.92 11.16 20.49
N VAL A 276 17.62 10.38 21.30
CA VAL A 276 18.11 9.06 20.93
C VAL A 276 17.58 8.03 21.92
N VAL A 277 16.92 7.01 21.38
CA VAL A 277 16.39 5.86 22.12
C VAL A 277 17.21 4.64 21.70
N GLU A 278 18.02 4.12 22.61
CA GLU A 278 18.80 2.89 22.40
C GLU A 278 17.98 1.68 22.84
N VAL A 279 17.86 0.69 21.97
CA VAL A 279 17.09 -0.54 22.18
C VAL A 279 18.00 -1.73 21.90
N ARG A 280 18.16 -2.61 22.89
CA ARG A 280 18.73 -3.95 22.67
C ARG A 280 17.59 -4.95 22.57
N ASP A 281 17.56 -5.73 21.50
CA ASP A 281 16.45 -6.61 21.18
C ASP A 281 16.90 -7.80 20.33
N ARG A 282 16.04 -8.82 20.16
CA ARG A 282 16.25 -10.00 19.30
C ARG A 282 16.11 -9.63 17.83
N VAL A 283 16.99 -8.77 17.37
CA VAL A 283 17.02 -8.28 16.00
C VAL A 283 18.23 -8.83 15.25
N PRO A 284 18.08 -9.17 13.97
CA PRO A 284 19.17 -9.77 13.20
C PRO A 284 20.29 -8.78 12.82
N GLN A 285 20.00 -7.48 12.77
CA GLN A 285 20.94 -6.45 12.35
C GLN A 285 20.72 -5.15 13.15
N GLU A 286 21.72 -4.29 13.18
CA GLU A 286 21.53 -2.94 13.71
C GLU A 286 20.66 -2.12 12.75
N ARG A 287 19.73 -1.32 13.30
CA ARG A 287 18.82 -0.48 12.51
C ARG A 287 18.54 0.82 13.25
N THR A 288 18.50 1.93 12.52
CA THR A 288 18.00 3.20 13.04
C THR A 288 16.70 3.58 12.34
N TYR A 289 15.70 3.93 13.14
CA TYR A 289 14.50 4.64 12.69
C TYR A 289 14.67 6.12 13.01
N PHE A 290 14.33 6.99 12.06
CA PHE A 290 14.40 8.44 12.18
C PHE A 290 12.98 8.97 12.06
N GLY A 291 12.55 9.73 13.07
CA GLY A 291 11.24 10.38 13.09
C GLY A 291 11.37 11.90 13.15
N PHE A 292 10.51 12.57 12.40
CA PHE A 292 10.38 14.02 12.37
C PHE A 292 8.91 14.39 12.48
N HIS A 293 8.61 15.52 13.12
CA HIS A 293 7.30 16.12 12.97
C HIS A 293 7.14 16.64 11.54
N SER A 294 5.96 16.44 10.96
CA SER A 294 5.65 16.89 9.61
C SER A 294 4.24 17.49 9.53
N PRO A 295 3.86 18.09 8.38
CA PRO A 295 2.52 18.65 8.21
C PRO A 295 1.42 17.61 8.39
N GLY A 296 0.29 18.06 8.94
CA GLY A 296 -0.94 17.27 8.97
C GLY A 296 -1.54 17.06 7.57
N TYR A 297 -2.53 16.18 7.48
CA TYR A 297 -3.20 15.83 6.23
C TYR A 297 -3.74 17.07 5.49
N PHE A 298 -3.45 17.17 4.19
CA PHE A 298 -3.87 18.27 3.31
C PHE A 298 -3.35 19.67 3.71
N GLN A 299 -2.40 19.77 4.64
CA GLN A 299 -1.79 21.05 5.01
C GLN A 299 -0.66 21.45 4.06
N PRO A 300 -0.29 22.75 4.01
CA PRO A 300 0.89 23.19 3.27
C PRO A 300 2.14 22.40 3.67
N GLY A 301 2.86 21.85 2.70
CA GLY A 301 4.02 20.99 2.91
C GLY A 301 3.71 19.49 2.92
N ASP A 302 2.46 19.06 3.07
CA ASP A 302 2.12 17.62 3.14
C ASP A 302 2.40 16.90 1.80
N ALA A 303 2.02 17.53 0.68
CA ALA A 303 2.30 16.99 -0.66
C ALA A 303 3.81 16.97 -0.94
N GLU A 304 4.52 18.04 -0.57
CA GLU A 304 5.98 18.12 -0.67
C GLU A 304 6.67 16.99 0.12
N MET A 305 6.24 16.76 1.36
CA MET A 305 6.82 15.73 2.21
C MET A 305 6.50 14.31 1.72
N THR A 306 5.31 14.11 1.12
CA THR A 306 4.95 12.85 0.44
C THR A 306 5.90 12.56 -0.72
N LEU A 307 6.16 13.56 -1.58
CA LEU A 307 7.11 13.41 -2.68
C LEU A 307 8.56 13.27 -2.19
N ALA A 308 8.94 13.98 -1.12
CA ALA A 308 10.27 13.87 -0.52
C ALA A 308 10.56 12.45 0.00
N ALA A 309 9.57 11.77 0.61
CA ALA A 309 9.70 10.37 1.01
C ALA A 309 10.03 9.46 -0.18
N SER A 310 9.31 9.66 -1.30
CA SER A 310 9.53 8.90 -2.54
C SER A 310 10.94 9.14 -3.12
N ILE A 311 11.39 10.39 -3.19
CA ILE A 311 12.73 10.77 -3.70
C ILE A 311 13.85 10.21 -2.83
N LEU A 312 13.66 10.21 -1.51
CA LEU A 312 14.66 9.71 -0.58
C LEU A 312 14.74 8.18 -0.60
N THR A 313 13.62 7.46 -0.73
CA THR A 313 13.57 6.03 -0.34
C THR A 313 12.99 5.06 -1.35
N THR A 314 12.27 5.50 -2.39
CA THR A 314 11.50 4.57 -3.25
C THR A 314 12.21 4.26 -4.57
N GLY A 315 12.52 2.98 -4.80
CA GLY A 315 13.21 2.51 -6.00
C GLY A 315 14.74 2.57 -5.88
N LEU A 316 15.44 1.86 -6.77
CA LEU A 316 16.91 1.75 -6.71
C LEU A 316 17.60 3.11 -6.92
N SER A 317 17.03 3.93 -7.80
CA SER A 317 17.51 5.27 -8.14
C SER A 317 17.23 6.33 -7.06
N SER A 318 16.48 6.01 -5.99
CA SER A 318 16.25 6.95 -4.88
C SER A 318 17.54 7.28 -4.13
N ARG A 319 17.63 8.49 -3.58
CA ARG A 319 18.90 9.01 -3.02
C ARG A 319 19.52 8.13 -1.95
N LEU A 320 18.72 7.64 -0.99
CA LEU A 320 19.23 6.79 0.09
C LEU A 320 19.56 5.38 -0.40
N ASN A 321 18.76 4.79 -1.31
CA ASN A 321 19.10 3.48 -1.87
C ASN A 321 20.40 3.55 -2.68
N ARG A 322 20.49 4.51 -3.61
CA ARG A 322 21.68 4.71 -4.44
C ARG A 322 22.92 4.93 -3.56
N SER A 323 22.86 5.86 -2.62
CA SER A 323 24.01 6.23 -1.81
C SER A 323 24.39 5.18 -0.76
N LEU A 324 23.44 4.75 0.09
CA LEU A 324 23.74 3.91 1.25
C LEU A 324 23.69 2.42 0.94
N VAL A 325 22.79 1.97 0.06
CA VAL A 325 22.62 0.53 -0.23
C VAL A 325 23.52 0.11 -1.38
N TYR A 326 23.55 0.90 -2.46
CA TYR A 326 24.18 0.52 -3.72
C TYR A 326 25.66 0.96 -3.82
N GLU A 327 25.96 2.26 -3.66
CA GLU A 327 27.30 2.83 -3.83
C GLU A 327 28.21 2.57 -2.62
N LYS A 328 27.79 3.01 -1.43
CA LYS A 328 28.62 2.91 -0.20
C LYS A 328 28.47 1.59 0.54
N GLN A 329 27.43 0.80 0.23
CA GLN A 329 27.11 -0.48 0.88
C GLN A 329 27.09 -0.42 2.42
N LEU A 330 26.63 0.71 2.98
CA LEU A 330 26.49 0.90 4.42
C LEU A 330 25.23 0.22 4.96
N ALA A 331 24.17 0.19 4.15
CA ALA A 331 22.87 -0.36 4.52
C ALA A 331 22.47 -1.55 3.65
N SER A 332 21.71 -2.49 4.22
CA SER A 332 21.06 -3.59 3.49
C SER A 332 19.68 -3.18 2.97
N ASN A 333 19.03 -2.23 3.64
CA ASN A 333 17.73 -1.68 3.25
C ASN A 333 17.54 -0.27 3.81
N VAL A 334 16.85 0.57 3.04
CA VAL A 334 16.28 1.85 3.47
C VAL A 334 14.83 1.93 3.01
N SER A 335 13.99 2.61 3.79
CA SER A 335 12.59 2.91 3.42
C SER A 335 12.07 4.06 4.29
N GLY A 336 10.94 4.64 3.92
CA GLY A 336 10.32 5.72 4.67
C GLY A 336 9.01 6.18 4.06
N PHE A 337 8.28 6.99 4.81
CA PHE A 337 6.99 7.52 4.43
C PHE A 337 6.71 8.86 5.13
N GLN A 338 5.81 9.64 4.52
CA GLN A 338 5.12 10.74 5.16
C GLN A 338 3.75 10.26 5.62
N SER A 339 3.36 10.60 6.84
CA SER A 339 2.01 10.34 7.38
C SER A 339 1.42 11.65 7.89
N GLY A 340 0.61 12.30 7.05
CA GLY A 340 -0.20 13.44 7.45
C GLY A 340 -1.50 12.96 8.10
N GLN A 341 -1.80 13.45 9.31
CA GLN A 341 -3.04 13.15 10.02
C GLN A 341 -3.77 14.47 10.39
N PRO A 342 -5.06 14.44 10.79
CA PRO A 342 -5.83 15.65 11.10
C PRO A 342 -5.18 16.59 12.11
N LEU A 343 -4.64 16.06 13.21
CA LEU A 343 -4.00 16.90 14.24
C LEU A 343 -2.63 17.38 13.78
N THR A 344 -1.78 16.48 13.30
CA THR A 344 -0.41 16.78 12.84
C THR A 344 0.12 15.61 12.01
N GLY A 345 1.35 15.67 11.51
CA GLY A 345 1.97 14.56 10.79
C GLY A 345 3.27 14.09 11.42
N ALA A 346 3.69 12.90 10.99
CA ALA A 346 5.03 12.40 11.21
C ALA A 346 5.67 11.95 9.88
N PHE A 347 6.94 12.27 9.71
CA PHE A 347 7.77 11.70 8.66
C PHE A 347 8.69 10.67 9.31
N ALA A 348 8.68 9.45 8.79
CA ALA A 348 9.50 8.37 9.29
C ALA A 348 10.34 7.76 8.17
N LEU A 349 11.59 7.44 8.46
CA LEU A 349 12.43 6.61 7.59
C LEU A 349 13.28 5.67 8.46
N TRP A 350 13.77 4.59 7.88
CA TRP A 350 14.71 3.69 8.55
C TRP A 350 15.80 3.21 7.61
N ALA A 351 16.92 2.83 8.21
CA ALA A 351 18.06 2.23 7.53
C ALA A 351 18.60 1.07 8.35
N THR A 352 18.71 -0.10 7.74
CA THR A 352 19.29 -1.31 8.37
C THR A 352 20.76 -1.39 7.99
N ALA A 353 21.66 -1.40 8.96
CA ALA A 353 23.10 -1.49 8.73
C ALA A 353 23.47 -2.87 8.17
N ARG A 354 24.44 -2.91 7.24
CA ARG A 354 25.08 -4.17 6.87
C ARG A 354 25.90 -4.73 8.04
N PRO A 355 26.11 -6.05 8.13
CA PRO A 355 26.92 -6.64 9.19
C PRO A 355 28.32 -6.02 9.26
N GLY A 356 28.75 -5.58 10.44
CA GLY A 356 30.06 -4.97 10.67
C GLY A 356 30.15 -3.48 10.30
N VAL A 357 29.12 -2.88 9.72
CA VAL A 357 29.05 -1.43 9.50
C VAL A 357 28.54 -0.76 10.78
N PRO A 358 29.29 0.18 11.39
CA PRO A 358 28.80 0.96 12.52
C PRO A 358 27.54 1.74 12.17
N LEU A 359 26.52 1.65 13.02
CA LEU A 359 25.23 2.32 12.82
C LEU A 359 25.38 3.83 12.62
N GLU A 360 26.35 4.46 13.28
CA GLU A 360 26.65 5.89 13.19
C GLU A 360 27.10 6.29 11.77
N ASN A 361 27.73 5.38 11.01
CA ASN A 361 28.08 5.64 9.61
C ASN A 361 26.84 5.64 8.72
N VAL A 362 25.87 4.76 8.99
CA VAL A 362 24.58 4.74 8.30
C VAL A 362 23.81 6.02 8.60
N GLU A 363 23.75 6.43 9.87
CA GLU A 363 23.09 7.65 10.31
C GLU A 363 23.68 8.93 9.71
N ARG A 364 25.01 9.00 9.62
CA ARG A 364 25.69 10.09 8.90
C ARG A 364 25.30 10.07 7.42
N GLY A 365 25.30 8.90 6.78
CA GLY A 365 24.86 8.76 5.38
C GLY A 365 23.44 9.29 5.15
N VAL A 366 22.49 8.93 6.02
CA VAL A 366 21.11 9.44 5.97
C VAL A 366 21.08 10.95 6.14
N THR A 367 21.78 11.45 7.16
CA THR A 367 21.85 12.88 7.49
C THR A 367 22.41 13.70 6.32
N ASP A 368 23.46 13.19 5.67
CA ASP A 368 24.09 13.84 4.51
C ASP A 368 23.15 13.94 3.31
N GLU A 369 22.35 12.89 3.01
CA GLU A 369 21.39 12.95 1.89
C GLU A 369 20.22 13.90 2.18
N ILE A 370 19.71 13.92 3.42
CA ILE A 370 18.69 14.89 3.83
C ILE A 370 19.23 16.30 3.71
N ALA A 371 20.45 16.56 4.19
CA ALA A 371 21.09 17.87 4.11
C ALA A 371 21.34 18.30 2.66
N ARG A 372 21.75 17.37 1.78
CA ARG A 372 21.85 17.63 0.34
C ARG A 372 20.51 18.02 -0.25
N LEU A 373 19.44 17.26 0.03
CA LEU A 373 18.10 17.57 -0.48
C LEU A 373 17.57 18.90 0.05
N ALA A 374 17.82 19.22 1.32
CA ALA A 374 17.45 20.50 1.94
C ALA A 374 18.19 21.70 1.31
N LYS A 375 19.46 21.51 0.93
CA LYS A 375 20.31 22.57 0.38
C LYS A 375 20.13 22.79 -1.12
N GLU A 376 20.18 21.70 -1.88
CA GLU A 376 20.24 21.72 -3.34
C GLU A 376 18.85 21.53 -3.98
N GLY A 377 17.91 20.92 -3.25
CA GLY A 377 16.64 20.47 -3.79
C GLY A 377 16.76 19.20 -4.64
N PRO A 378 15.62 18.67 -5.12
CA PRO A 378 15.61 17.56 -6.07
C PRO A 378 16.10 18.03 -7.45
N THR A 379 16.54 17.14 -8.32
CA THR A 379 16.59 17.44 -9.76
C THR A 379 15.18 17.50 -10.33
N GLN A 380 15.02 17.98 -11.57
CA GLN A 380 13.70 18.01 -12.20
C GLN A 380 13.20 16.57 -12.45
N GLU A 381 14.09 15.68 -12.88
CA GLU A 381 13.80 14.27 -13.16
C GLU A 381 13.40 13.52 -11.88
N GLU A 382 14.06 13.76 -10.75
CA GLU A 382 13.67 13.19 -9.46
C GLU A 382 12.26 13.61 -9.06
N LEU A 383 11.92 14.90 -9.22
CA LEU A 383 10.60 15.43 -8.90
C LEU A 383 9.52 14.86 -9.84
N ASP A 384 9.78 14.80 -11.14
CA ASP A 384 8.83 14.31 -12.13
C ASP A 384 8.56 12.81 -11.94
N ARG A 385 9.59 12.00 -11.65
CA ARG A 385 9.42 10.57 -11.30
C ARG A 385 8.60 10.41 -10.02
N ALA A 386 8.89 11.20 -8.98
CA ALA A 386 8.14 11.13 -7.72
C ALA A 386 6.65 11.48 -7.91
N LYS A 387 6.35 12.55 -8.67
CA LYS A 387 4.98 12.94 -9.01
C LYS A 387 4.27 11.86 -9.82
N THR A 388 4.92 11.36 -10.86
CA THR A 388 4.37 10.32 -11.75
C THR A 388 4.05 9.07 -10.97
N ARG A 389 4.95 8.63 -10.07
CA ARG A 389 4.71 7.47 -9.22
C ARG A 389 3.55 7.67 -8.26
N TRP A 390 3.50 8.82 -7.58
CA TRP A 390 2.38 9.13 -6.68
C TRP A 390 1.05 9.14 -7.45
N GLU A 391 1.03 9.77 -8.62
CA GLU A 391 -0.17 9.84 -9.46
C GLU A 391 -0.59 8.47 -9.98
N TYR A 392 0.36 7.63 -10.41
CA TYR A 392 0.08 6.25 -10.82
C TYR A 392 -0.53 5.44 -9.68
N GLN A 393 0.03 5.51 -8.47
CA GLN A 393 -0.53 4.86 -7.28
C GLN A 393 -1.91 5.41 -6.93
N PHE A 394 -2.08 6.74 -7.04
CA PHE A 394 -3.36 7.40 -6.80
C PHE A 394 -4.42 6.88 -7.77
N VAL A 395 -4.16 6.89 -9.08
CA VAL A 395 -5.10 6.44 -10.09
C VAL A 395 -5.36 4.93 -10.00
N SER A 396 -4.32 4.12 -9.74
CA SER A 396 -4.46 2.67 -9.58
C SER A 396 -5.36 2.29 -8.41
N GLY A 397 -5.34 3.06 -7.31
CA GLY A 397 -6.30 2.87 -6.21
C GLY A 397 -7.75 3.07 -6.65
N LEU A 398 -8.02 4.00 -7.57
CA LEU A 398 -9.37 4.30 -8.08
C LEU A 398 -9.93 3.21 -9.00
N GLU A 399 -9.18 2.16 -9.28
CA GLU A 399 -9.64 0.99 -10.04
C GLU A 399 -10.64 0.17 -9.21
N SER A 400 -10.41 0.11 -7.90
CA SER A 400 -11.31 -0.57 -6.98
C SER A 400 -12.44 0.35 -6.53
N ILE A 401 -13.68 -0.16 -6.53
CA ILE A 401 -14.84 0.55 -5.97
C ILE A 401 -14.71 0.81 -4.45
N GLY A 402 -13.90 0.01 -3.76
CA GLY A 402 -13.69 0.10 -2.31
C GLY A 402 -12.42 -0.61 -1.83
N GLY A 403 -12.35 -0.93 -0.53
CA GLY A 403 -11.12 -1.38 0.10
C GLY A 403 -10.09 -0.25 0.22
N PHE A 404 -8.90 -0.56 0.73
CA PHE A 404 -7.89 0.46 1.06
C PHE A 404 -7.45 1.27 -0.17
N GLY A 405 -7.62 2.59 -0.12
CA GLY A 405 -7.27 3.48 -1.24
C GLY A 405 -8.22 3.42 -2.44
N GLY A 406 -9.29 2.61 -2.36
CA GLY A 406 -10.38 2.54 -3.33
C GLY A 406 -11.24 3.80 -3.35
N LYS A 407 -12.19 3.86 -4.29
CA LYS A 407 -13.08 5.02 -4.44
C LYS A 407 -13.89 5.31 -3.17
N SER A 408 -14.56 4.31 -2.59
CA SER A 408 -15.36 4.48 -1.37
C SER A 408 -14.53 4.96 -0.19
N ASP A 409 -13.31 4.44 -0.04
CA ASP A 409 -12.41 4.75 1.07
C ASP A 409 -11.87 6.17 0.97
N ARG A 410 -11.52 6.63 -0.23
CA ARG A 410 -11.14 8.03 -0.46
C ARG A 410 -12.30 9.01 -0.27
N LEU A 411 -13.49 8.69 -0.77
CA LEU A 411 -14.69 9.50 -0.54
C LEU A 411 -14.92 9.70 0.97
N ASN A 412 -14.86 8.61 1.74
CA ASN A 412 -14.97 8.67 3.20
C ASN A 412 -13.80 9.41 3.86
N GLN A 413 -12.56 9.20 3.42
CA GLN A 413 -11.39 9.89 3.98
C GLN A 413 -11.51 11.40 3.83
N TYR A 414 -11.79 11.87 2.61
CA TYR A 414 -11.94 13.29 2.33
C TYR A 414 -13.14 13.88 3.07
N ASN A 415 -14.26 13.16 3.12
CA ASN A 415 -15.42 13.63 3.84
C ASN A 415 -15.17 13.74 5.36
N THR A 416 -14.63 12.69 5.97
CA THR A 416 -14.38 12.62 7.41
C THR A 416 -13.37 13.70 7.84
N TYR A 417 -12.27 13.85 7.10
CA TYR A 417 -11.19 14.76 7.51
C TYR A 417 -11.34 16.19 6.99
N LEU A 418 -11.96 16.39 5.82
CA LEU A 418 -12.01 17.69 5.14
C LEU A 418 -13.45 18.21 4.94
N GLY A 419 -14.47 17.43 5.30
CA GLY A 419 -15.88 17.78 5.17
C GLY A 419 -16.43 17.70 3.74
N ASP A 420 -15.59 17.34 2.77
CA ASP A 420 -15.89 17.36 1.34
C ASP A 420 -15.32 16.09 0.68
N PRO A 421 -16.17 15.15 0.22
CA PRO A 421 -15.72 13.94 -0.46
C PRO A 421 -15.09 14.18 -1.84
N GLY A 422 -15.28 15.36 -2.45
CA GLY A 422 -14.90 15.67 -3.82
C GLY A 422 -13.44 16.10 -4.03
N LYS A 423 -12.51 15.76 -3.13
CA LYS A 423 -11.15 16.31 -3.14
C LYS A 423 -10.18 15.69 -4.15
N PHE A 424 -10.61 14.76 -5.00
CA PHE A 424 -9.75 14.05 -5.96
C PHE A 424 -8.90 15.00 -6.83
N ASP A 425 -9.54 15.96 -7.51
CA ASP A 425 -8.83 16.89 -8.39
C ASP A 425 -7.90 17.82 -7.60
N GLN A 426 -8.30 18.22 -6.40
CA GLN A 426 -7.49 19.07 -5.52
C GLN A 426 -6.26 18.31 -4.99
N ASP A 427 -6.40 17.02 -4.68
CA ASP A 427 -5.31 16.16 -4.23
C ASP A 427 -4.26 15.98 -5.34
N VAL A 428 -4.71 15.73 -6.57
CA VAL A 428 -3.81 15.64 -7.71
C VAL A 428 -3.19 16.99 -8.04
N ALA A 429 -3.97 18.08 -8.00
CA ALA A 429 -3.47 19.42 -8.25
C ALA A 429 -2.38 19.84 -7.26
N ARG A 430 -2.55 19.59 -5.96
CA ARG A 430 -1.53 19.96 -4.96
C ARG A 430 -0.21 19.20 -5.16
N HIS A 431 -0.25 17.92 -5.54
CA HIS A 431 0.97 17.15 -5.82
C HIS A 431 1.63 17.60 -7.13
N ARG A 432 0.84 17.85 -8.19
CA ARG A 432 1.36 18.38 -9.46
C ARG A 432 1.96 19.78 -9.32
N ALA A 433 1.42 20.60 -8.42
CA ALA A 433 1.87 21.97 -8.17
C ALA A 433 3.20 22.07 -7.40
N VAL A 434 3.67 20.99 -6.76
CA VAL A 434 4.95 20.98 -6.04
C VAL A 434 6.10 21.37 -6.99
N THR A 435 6.92 22.34 -6.61
CA THR A 435 8.13 22.70 -7.37
C THR A 435 9.38 22.18 -6.68
N ARG A 436 10.53 22.23 -7.36
CA ARG A 436 11.81 21.86 -6.75
C ARG A 436 12.11 22.75 -5.54
N GLU A 437 11.77 24.04 -5.65
CA GLU A 437 11.97 25.04 -4.61
C GLU A 437 11.02 24.82 -3.43
N SER A 438 9.74 24.50 -3.67
CA SER A 438 8.79 24.23 -2.59
C SER A 438 9.14 22.94 -1.85
N LEU A 439 9.53 21.88 -2.57
CA LEU A 439 10.01 20.64 -1.95
C LEU A 439 11.28 20.87 -1.14
N ARG A 440 12.26 21.59 -1.68
CA ARG A 440 13.48 21.96 -0.96
C ARG A 440 13.17 22.71 0.33
N ALA A 441 12.28 23.71 0.25
CA ALA A 441 11.88 24.50 1.42
C ALA A 441 11.18 23.63 2.48
N ALA A 442 10.28 22.74 2.07
CA ALA A 442 9.60 21.80 2.97
C ALA A 442 10.60 20.84 3.64
N VAL A 443 11.54 20.25 2.88
CA VAL A 443 12.57 19.38 3.45
C VAL A 443 13.44 20.13 4.44
N ASN A 444 13.88 21.35 4.11
CA ASN A 444 14.67 22.18 5.02
C ASN A 444 13.89 22.56 6.30
N GLN A 445 12.57 22.74 6.20
CA GLN A 445 11.72 23.07 7.33
C GLN A 445 11.45 21.86 8.24
N TYR A 446 11.07 20.72 7.67
CA TYR A 446 10.51 19.58 8.41
C TYR A 446 11.52 18.47 8.68
N LEU A 447 12.51 18.25 7.81
CA LEU A 447 13.56 17.23 8.01
C LEU A 447 14.81 17.82 8.66
N ASN A 448 14.61 18.63 9.70
CA ASN A 448 15.72 19.21 10.46
C ASN A 448 16.39 18.12 11.32
N THR A 449 17.65 17.82 10.99
CA THR A 449 18.41 16.72 11.61
C THR A 449 18.80 16.98 13.07
N ASP A 450 18.73 18.22 13.54
CA ASP A 450 18.94 18.58 14.95
C ASP A 450 17.65 18.44 15.79
N LYS A 451 16.51 18.17 15.12
CA LYS A 451 15.16 18.15 15.69
C LYS A 451 14.41 16.87 15.29
N ARG A 452 14.97 15.72 15.67
CA ARG A 452 14.46 14.39 15.31
C ARG A 452 14.51 13.40 16.46
N VAL A 453 13.80 12.30 16.31
CA VAL A 453 13.92 11.12 17.18
C VAL A 453 14.68 10.05 16.42
N LEU A 454 15.70 9.48 17.05
CA LEU A 454 16.40 8.28 16.59
C LEU A 454 16.02 7.11 17.50
N VAL A 455 15.47 6.04 16.93
CA VAL A 455 15.29 4.77 17.65
C VAL A 455 16.27 3.76 17.06
N ARG A 456 17.30 3.41 17.84
CA ARG A 456 18.40 2.53 17.45
C ARG A 456 18.18 1.14 18.03
N PHE A 457 18.00 0.16 17.16
CA PHE A 457 17.96 -1.24 17.53
C PHE A 457 19.33 -1.87 17.35
N ARG A 458 19.80 -2.58 18.37
CA ARG A 458 21.03 -3.37 18.36
C ARG A 458 20.72 -4.83 18.77
N PRO A 459 21.34 -5.83 18.13
CA PRO A 459 21.14 -7.23 18.51
C PRO A 459 21.49 -7.49 19.98
N GLU A 460 20.59 -8.17 20.69
CA GLU A 460 20.93 -8.86 21.92
C GLU A 460 21.62 -10.19 21.58
N GLN A 461 22.61 -10.61 22.39
CA GLN A 461 23.17 -11.96 22.25
C GLN A 461 22.13 -12.96 22.75
N SER A 462 21.40 -13.59 21.83
CA SER A 462 20.40 -14.63 22.15
C SER A 462 21.06 -16.01 22.30
N SER A 463 20.78 -16.70 23.41
CA SER A 463 21.29 -18.04 23.75
C SER A 463 20.15 -19.07 23.98
N ARG A 464 19.04 -18.99 23.24
CA ARG A 464 17.88 -19.87 23.49
C ARG A 464 17.64 -20.91 22.39
N ALA A 465 17.69 -22.19 22.75
CA ALA A 465 17.21 -23.31 21.95
C ALA A 465 15.67 -23.42 22.00
N LEU A 466 15.05 -23.82 20.89
CA LEU A 466 13.61 -24.05 20.78
C LEU A 466 13.28 -25.54 21.02
N ASP A 467 12.44 -25.81 22.01
CA ASP A 467 11.84 -27.12 22.28
C ASP A 467 10.35 -27.10 21.90
N VAL A 468 10.02 -27.46 20.66
CA VAL A 468 8.64 -27.87 20.30
C VAL A 468 8.69 -29.02 19.29
N ALA A 469 8.06 -30.14 19.65
CA ALA A 469 7.86 -31.29 18.76
C ALA A 469 6.46 -31.19 18.12
N VAL A 470 6.42 -31.12 16.79
CA VAL A 470 5.17 -31.20 16.00
C VAL A 470 4.99 -32.65 15.55
N ASP A 471 3.82 -33.23 15.82
CA ASP A 471 3.44 -34.54 15.29
C ASP A 471 2.99 -34.39 13.83
N ARG A 472 3.93 -34.65 12.93
CA ARG A 472 3.77 -34.52 11.47
C ARG A 472 3.02 -35.70 10.85
N THR A 473 2.53 -36.64 11.65
CA THR A 473 1.80 -37.82 11.17
C THR A 473 0.31 -37.55 10.92
N ILE A 474 -0.22 -36.39 11.35
CA ILE A 474 -1.63 -36.04 11.21
C ILE A 474 -1.80 -35.08 10.02
N VAL A 475 -2.41 -35.58 8.95
CA VAL A 475 -2.76 -34.79 7.76
C VAL A 475 -4.17 -34.23 7.92
N PRO A 476 -4.41 -32.91 7.80
CA PRO A 476 -5.75 -32.34 7.82
C PRO A 476 -6.56 -32.71 6.55
N PRO A 477 -7.90 -32.85 6.64
CA PRO A 477 -8.76 -33.16 5.50
C PRO A 477 -8.98 -31.96 4.55
N LEU A 478 -9.30 -32.25 3.29
CA LEU A 478 -9.63 -31.26 2.23
C LEU A 478 -11.15 -31.07 2.08
N GLY A 479 -11.58 -29.89 1.62
CA GLY A 479 -12.98 -29.56 1.27
C GLY A 479 -13.32 -29.74 -0.22
N GLU A 480 -14.58 -29.52 -0.60
CA GLU A 480 -15.08 -29.68 -1.99
C GLU A 480 -15.04 -28.38 -2.83
N ASP A 481 -14.90 -28.54 -4.16
CA ASP A 481 -14.68 -27.48 -5.15
C ASP A 481 -15.96 -26.81 -5.72
N ARG A 482 -15.83 -25.60 -6.28
CA ARG A 482 -16.89 -24.85 -7.00
C ARG A 482 -16.54 -24.61 -8.48
N PRO A 483 -17.53 -24.51 -9.40
CA PRO A 483 -17.27 -24.31 -10.83
C PRO A 483 -16.92 -22.85 -11.18
N PHE A 484 -15.80 -22.68 -11.91
CA PHE A 484 -15.25 -21.41 -12.38
C PHE A 484 -15.51 -21.23 -13.89
N GLN A 485 -15.91 -20.02 -14.33
CA GLN A 485 -15.92 -19.64 -15.74
C GLN A 485 -14.71 -18.76 -16.05
N ALA A 486 -13.80 -19.30 -16.85
CA ALA A 486 -12.57 -18.62 -17.23
C ALA A 486 -12.84 -17.52 -18.28
N PRO A 487 -12.11 -16.40 -18.23
CA PRO A 487 -12.11 -15.43 -19.33
C PRO A 487 -11.57 -16.09 -20.62
N GLU A 488 -12.04 -15.60 -21.76
CA GLU A 488 -11.52 -16.03 -23.05
C GLU A 488 -10.06 -15.60 -23.20
N VAL A 489 -9.18 -16.58 -23.45
CA VAL A 489 -7.76 -16.34 -23.68
C VAL A 489 -7.50 -16.37 -25.18
N LYS A 490 -7.18 -15.20 -25.76
CA LYS A 490 -6.72 -15.12 -27.14
C LYS A 490 -5.28 -15.61 -27.20
N THR A 491 -4.99 -16.56 -28.07
CA THR A 491 -3.65 -17.13 -28.21
C THR A 491 -3.04 -16.81 -29.57
N ALA A 492 -1.75 -16.48 -29.59
CA ALA A 492 -0.95 -16.46 -30.80
C ALA A 492 0.37 -17.19 -30.56
N ARG A 493 0.99 -17.69 -31.64
CA ARG A 493 2.32 -18.29 -31.57
C ARG A 493 3.23 -17.60 -32.56
N LEU A 494 4.37 -17.11 -32.08
CA LEU A 494 5.40 -16.52 -32.92
C LEU A 494 6.22 -17.62 -33.61
N GLU A 495 6.91 -17.26 -34.71
CA GLU A 495 7.75 -18.20 -35.47
C GLU A 495 8.88 -18.81 -34.63
N ASN A 496 9.38 -18.08 -33.63
CA ASN A 496 10.38 -18.58 -32.68
C ASN A 496 9.81 -19.54 -31.61
N GLY A 497 8.53 -19.88 -31.72
CA GLY A 497 7.85 -20.82 -30.84
C GLY A 497 7.22 -20.21 -29.58
N MET A 498 7.43 -18.91 -29.32
CA MET A 498 6.86 -18.20 -28.17
C MET A 498 5.34 -18.16 -28.26
N GLU A 499 4.68 -18.56 -27.18
CA GLU A 499 3.24 -18.50 -27.04
C GLU A 499 2.86 -17.17 -26.38
N ILE A 500 1.91 -16.47 -27.00
CA ILE A 500 1.35 -15.22 -26.51
C ILE A 500 -0.07 -15.51 -26.07
N PHE A 501 -0.36 -15.16 -24.83
CA PHE A 501 -1.69 -15.22 -24.25
C PHE A 501 -2.16 -13.80 -23.97
N VAL A 502 -3.30 -13.42 -24.52
CA VAL A 502 -3.91 -12.11 -24.31
C VAL A 502 -5.28 -12.31 -23.68
N VAL A 503 -5.44 -11.75 -22.49
CA VAL A 503 -6.74 -11.62 -21.82
C VAL A 503 -7.11 -10.15 -21.86
N GLU A 504 -8.15 -9.81 -22.59
CA GLU A 504 -8.59 -8.43 -22.77
C GLU A 504 -9.61 -8.08 -21.68
N LYS A 505 -9.32 -7.03 -20.90
CA LYS A 505 -10.24 -6.42 -19.94
C LYS A 505 -10.32 -4.92 -20.22
N ALA A 506 -11.42 -4.46 -20.83
CA ALA A 506 -11.56 -3.09 -21.33
C ALA A 506 -11.90 -2.05 -20.23
N GLU A 507 -11.49 -2.27 -18.98
CA GLU A 507 -11.90 -1.47 -17.84
C GLU A 507 -10.99 -0.27 -17.56
N LEU A 508 -9.71 -0.39 -17.96
CA LEU A 508 -8.62 0.54 -17.65
C LEU A 508 -7.59 0.59 -18.78
N PRO A 509 -6.97 1.75 -19.05
CA PRO A 509 -5.94 1.90 -20.07
C PRO A 509 -4.57 1.41 -19.56
N LYS A 510 -4.49 0.18 -19.08
CA LYS A 510 -3.27 -0.47 -18.59
C LYS A 510 -3.01 -1.77 -19.34
N VAL A 511 -1.73 -2.14 -19.39
CA VAL A 511 -1.28 -3.42 -19.93
C VAL A 511 -0.27 -4.02 -18.95
N LEU A 512 -0.60 -5.20 -18.43
CA LEU A 512 0.36 -6.06 -17.74
C LEU A 512 1.08 -6.90 -18.79
N VAL A 513 2.41 -6.78 -18.83
CA VAL A 513 3.26 -7.59 -19.69
C VAL A 513 4.07 -8.52 -18.79
N GLY A 514 3.88 -9.83 -18.98
CA GLY A 514 4.61 -10.85 -18.25
C GLY A 514 5.16 -11.89 -19.20
N MET A 515 6.43 -12.23 -19.02
CA MET A 515 7.05 -13.41 -19.62
C MET A 515 7.26 -14.45 -18.53
N THR A 516 6.84 -15.68 -18.79
CA THR A 516 7.05 -16.82 -17.89
C THR A 516 7.82 -17.90 -18.63
N THR A 517 8.82 -18.48 -17.97
CA THR A 517 9.60 -19.60 -18.48
C THR A 517 9.56 -20.74 -17.47
N ARG A 518 9.79 -21.97 -17.94
CA ARG A 518 9.92 -23.18 -17.10
C ARG A 518 11.32 -23.30 -16.49
N ALA A 519 11.88 -22.19 -16.01
CA ALA A 519 13.23 -22.09 -15.49
C ALA A 519 13.22 -21.72 -13.99
N GLY A 520 12.42 -22.45 -13.20
CA GLY A 520 12.40 -22.30 -11.74
C GLY A 520 13.56 -23.00 -11.02
N ALA A 521 13.54 -22.96 -9.69
CA ALA A 521 14.55 -23.55 -8.82
C ALA A 521 14.73 -25.07 -8.97
N VAL A 522 13.75 -25.81 -9.53
CA VAL A 522 13.94 -27.24 -9.88
C VAL A 522 15.01 -27.48 -10.94
N ALA A 523 15.34 -26.45 -11.72
CA ALA A 523 16.43 -26.46 -12.68
C ALA A 523 17.77 -26.02 -12.07
N ASP A 524 17.81 -25.68 -10.77
CA ASP A 524 19.06 -25.32 -10.12
C ASP A 524 20.04 -26.51 -10.17
N PRO A 525 21.30 -26.28 -10.56
CA PRO A 525 22.30 -27.35 -10.52
C PRO A 525 22.47 -27.88 -9.09
N ALA A 526 22.82 -29.17 -8.98
CA ALA A 526 23.10 -29.79 -7.68
C ALA A 526 24.14 -28.97 -6.89
N GLY A 527 23.84 -28.66 -5.63
CA GLY A 527 24.69 -27.83 -4.76
C GLY A 527 24.70 -26.33 -5.10
N LYS A 528 23.80 -25.87 -5.98
CA LYS A 528 23.68 -24.47 -6.42
C LYS A 528 22.24 -23.94 -6.25
N ALA A 529 21.56 -24.35 -5.18
CA ALA A 529 20.24 -23.85 -4.85
C ALA A 529 20.21 -22.30 -4.78
N GLY A 530 19.20 -21.70 -5.39
CA GLY A 530 19.04 -20.26 -5.52
C GLY A 530 19.59 -19.66 -6.82
N VAL A 531 20.16 -20.46 -7.74
CA VAL A 531 20.68 -19.94 -9.02
C VAL A 531 19.57 -19.33 -9.89
N ALA A 532 18.41 -19.98 -10.01
CA ALA A 532 17.27 -19.45 -10.76
C ALA A 532 16.81 -18.09 -10.17
N ALA A 533 16.68 -18.01 -8.85
CA ALA A 533 16.29 -16.78 -8.16
C ALA A 533 17.34 -15.67 -8.32
N MET A 534 18.62 -16.01 -8.21
CA MET A 534 19.72 -15.06 -8.42
C MET A 534 19.77 -14.58 -9.88
N THR A 535 19.56 -15.48 -10.85
CA THR A 535 19.52 -15.16 -12.27
C THR A 535 18.39 -14.17 -12.57
N ALA A 536 17.17 -14.44 -12.10
CA ALA A 536 16.03 -13.55 -12.27
C ALA A 536 16.28 -12.16 -11.64
N ARG A 537 16.98 -12.09 -10.50
CA ARG A 537 17.39 -10.82 -9.87
C ARG A 537 18.46 -10.09 -10.67
N MET A 538 19.41 -10.82 -11.24
CA MET A 538 20.55 -10.26 -11.95
C MET A 538 20.24 -9.78 -13.36
N MET A 539 19.24 -10.35 -14.04
CA MET A 539 18.87 -9.94 -15.39
C MET A 539 18.54 -8.43 -15.47
N ARG A 540 17.91 -7.87 -14.43
CA ARG A 540 17.60 -6.43 -14.32
C ARG A 540 18.74 -5.57 -13.77
N ARG A 541 19.94 -6.14 -13.58
CA ARG A 541 21.13 -5.42 -13.06
C ARG A 541 22.05 -4.89 -14.16
N GLY A 542 21.72 -5.16 -15.42
CA GLY A 542 22.40 -4.54 -16.54
C GLY A 542 22.17 -5.32 -17.83
N THR A 543 22.17 -4.58 -18.93
CA THR A 543 22.23 -5.12 -20.28
C THR A 543 23.55 -4.71 -20.93
N ALA A 544 23.75 -5.05 -22.19
CA ALA A 544 24.84 -4.52 -23.00
C ALA A 544 24.78 -2.98 -23.13
N ASN A 545 23.59 -2.38 -23.03
CA ASN A 545 23.34 -0.97 -23.35
C ASN A 545 22.83 -0.13 -22.18
N ARG A 546 22.48 -0.76 -21.05
CA ARG A 546 21.92 -0.08 -19.88
C ARG A 546 22.49 -0.66 -18.59
N SER A 547 22.86 0.21 -17.67
CA SER A 547 23.14 -0.13 -16.27
C SER A 547 21.86 -0.46 -15.49
N ALA A 548 22.01 -1.07 -14.31
CA ALA A 548 20.89 -1.28 -13.38
C ALA A 548 20.10 0.01 -13.08
N ILE A 549 20.81 1.14 -12.93
CA ILE A 549 20.22 2.44 -12.62
C ILE A 549 19.41 2.95 -13.81
N GLU A 550 19.96 2.88 -15.03
CA GLU A 550 19.26 3.32 -16.24
C GLU A 550 18.01 2.47 -16.53
N ILE A 551 18.04 1.17 -16.21
CA ILE A 551 16.86 0.30 -16.29
C ILE A 551 15.78 0.75 -15.30
N ASP A 552 16.15 0.96 -14.02
CA ASP A 552 15.22 1.43 -12.98
C ASP A 552 14.63 2.81 -13.32
N GLU A 553 15.45 3.74 -13.81
CA GLU A 553 15.02 5.06 -14.25
C GLU A 553 14.05 4.98 -15.43
N ALA A 554 14.33 4.12 -16.41
CA ALA A 554 13.48 4.00 -17.58
C ALA A 554 12.07 3.46 -17.23
N PHE A 555 11.96 2.43 -16.39
CA PHE A 555 10.65 1.97 -15.90
C PHE A 555 10.01 2.96 -14.93
N GLY A 556 10.82 3.67 -14.14
CA GLY A 556 10.36 4.76 -13.29
C GLY A 556 9.70 5.89 -14.07
N ASN A 557 10.14 6.17 -15.29
CA ASN A 557 9.50 7.15 -16.19
C ASN A 557 8.11 6.70 -16.68
N PHE A 558 7.83 5.39 -16.69
CA PHE A 558 6.49 4.84 -16.93
C PHE A 558 5.63 4.78 -15.65
N GLY A 559 6.16 5.22 -14.51
CA GLY A 559 5.49 5.16 -13.20
C GLY A 559 5.56 3.79 -12.53
N THR A 560 6.33 2.84 -13.08
CA THR A 560 6.36 1.44 -12.66
C THR A 560 7.79 0.97 -12.33
N ASN A 561 7.94 -0.34 -12.16
CA ASN A 561 9.23 -1.02 -12.17
C ASN A 561 9.14 -2.30 -13.03
N ILE A 562 10.31 -2.88 -13.33
CA ILE A 562 10.40 -4.25 -13.83
C ILE A 562 10.74 -5.18 -12.68
N SER A 563 9.98 -6.26 -12.55
CA SER A 563 10.18 -7.27 -11.52
C SER A 563 10.57 -8.59 -12.16
N GLY A 564 11.45 -9.32 -11.49
CA GLY A 564 11.90 -10.65 -11.89
C GLY A 564 11.96 -11.54 -10.66
N MET A 565 11.34 -12.72 -10.75
CA MET A 565 11.35 -13.71 -9.67
C MET A 565 11.48 -15.12 -10.23
N ALA A 566 11.99 -16.03 -9.42
CA ALA A 566 11.93 -17.46 -9.69
C ALA A 566 11.21 -18.14 -8.52
N SER A 567 10.23 -18.96 -8.87
CA SER A 567 9.58 -19.92 -7.99
C SER A 567 10.24 -21.28 -8.15
N ARG A 568 9.62 -22.34 -7.61
CA ARG A 568 10.11 -23.72 -7.79
C ARG A 568 10.13 -24.14 -9.26
N GLU A 569 9.06 -23.88 -10.01
CA GLU A 569 8.89 -24.40 -11.38
C GLU A 569 9.16 -23.38 -12.47
N GLN A 570 8.91 -22.10 -12.17
CA GLN A 570 8.90 -21.05 -13.17
C GLN A 570 9.72 -19.84 -12.75
N ALA A 571 10.31 -19.18 -13.74
CA ALA A 571 10.84 -17.82 -13.61
C ALA A 571 9.92 -16.87 -14.39
N THR A 572 9.64 -15.73 -13.78
CA THR A 572 8.82 -14.68 -14.39
C THR A 572 9.57 -13.37 -14.44
N MET A 573 9.31 -12.60 -15.49
CA MET A 573 9.70 -11.22 -15.60
C MET A 573 8.52 -10.42 -16.09
N GLY A 574 8.26 -9.27 -15.50
CA GLY A 574 7.11 -8.49 -15.90
C GLY A 574 7.06 -7.08 -15.34
N THR A 575 6.15 -6.32 -15.93
CA THR A 575 5.88 -4.94 -15.63
C THR A 575 4.42 -4.64 -15.93
N GLU A 576 3.86 -3.61 -15.30
CA GLU A 576 2.56 -3.06 -15.64
C GLU A 576 2.76 -1.60 -16.05
N VAL A 577 2.19 -1.21 -17.19
CA VAL A 577 2.30 0.15 -17.74
C VAL A 577 0.97 0.63 -18.30
N LEU A 578 0.86 1.93 -18.58
CA LEU A 578 -0.28 2.49 -19.30
C LEU A 578 -0.25 2.02 -20.77
N THR A 579 -1.41 1.93 -21.42
CA THR A 579 -1.54 1.48 -22.82
C THR A 579 -0.63 2.23 -23.79
N ARG A 580 -0.41 3.54 -23.56
CA ARG A 580 0.47 4.38 -24.38
C ARG A 580 1.96 4.00 -24.26
N ASP A 581 2.34 3.40 -23.15
CA ASP A 581 3.74 3.12 -22.77
C ASP A 581 4.13 1.65 -23.03
N VAL A 582 3.20 0.81 -23.52
CA VAL A 582 3.43 -0.64 -23.74
C VAL A 582 4.57 -0.93 -24.72
N GLY A 583 4.64 -0.23 -25.85
CA GLY A 583 5.68 -0.45 -26.85
C GLY A 583 7.09 -0.20 -26.29
N PRO A 584 7.37 1.01 -25.78
CA PRO A 584 8.64 1.33 -25.12
C PRO A 584 8.98 0.40 -23.95
N ALA A 585 8.00 0.04 -23.12
CA ALA A 585 8.23 -0.86 -21.99
C ALA A 585 8.62 -2.28 -22.43
N VAL A 586 7.94 -2.82 -23.44
CA VAL A 586 8.26 -4.14 -24.03
C VAL A 586 9.63 -4.14 -24.68
N GLU A 587 10.04 -3.04 -25.32
CA GLU A 587 11.37 -2.92 -25.92
C GLU A 587 12.48 -3.01 -24.87
N ILE A 588 12.34 -2.28 -23.76
CA ILE A 588 13.32 -2.32 -22.66
C ILE A 588 13.29 -3.68 -21.96
N MET A 589 12.09 -4.23 -21.73
CA MET A 589 11.94 -5.57 -21.16
C MET A 589 12.60 -6.64 -22.05
N ALA A 590 12.48 -6.53 -23.38
CA ALA A 590 13.15 -7.43 -24.31
C ALA A 590 14.67 -7.31 -24.23
N ASP A 591 15.23 -6.11 -24.10
CA ASP A 591 16.67 -5.91 -23.89
C ASP A 591 17.15 -6.55 -22.57
N VAL A 592 16.40 -6.37 -21.48
CA VAL A 592 16.67 -6.99 -20.17
C VAL A 592 16.66 -8.52 -20.24
N ILE A 593 15.75 -9.09 -21.03
CA ILE A 593 15.60 -10.54 -21.17
C ILE A 593 16.65 -11.15 -22.09
N MET A 594 16.89 -10.52 -23.23
CA MET A 594 17.70 -11.10 -24.31
C MET A 594 19.17 -10.75 -24.19
N ASN A 595 19.51 -9.61 -23.58
CA ASN A 595 20.88 -9.12 -23.48
C ASN A 595 21.36 -8.85 -22.03
N PRO A 596 21.01 -9.67 -21.01
CA PRO A 596 21.49 -9.44 -19.65
C PRO A 596 23.02 -9.61 -19.61
N SER A 597 23.73 -8.61 -19.08
CA SER A 597 25.19 -8.60 -19.06
C SER A 597 25.82 -9.22 -17.81
N PHE A 598 25.00 -9.51 -16.78
CA PHE A 598 25.40 -10.04 -15.49
C PHE A 598 26.68 -9.39 -14.92
N PRO A 599 26.70 -8.05 -14.69
CA PRO A 599 27.91 -7.36 -14.28
C PRO A 599 28.47 -7.97 -12.99
N ALA A 600 29.78 -8.22 -12.93
CA ALA A 600 30.41 -8.96 -11.83
C ALA A 600 30.28 -8.21 -10.48
N ASP A 601 30.35 -6.88 -10.50
CA ASP A 601 30.18 -6.05 -9.31
C ASP A 601 28.72 -6.07 -8.81
N GLU A 602 27.75 -6.05 -9.72
CA GLU A 602 26.32 -6.23 -9.42
C GLU A 602 26.03 -7.61 -8.83
N PHE A 603 26.68 -8.65 -9.36
CA PHE A 603 26.54 -10.00 -8.86
C PHE A 603 27.01 -10.12 -7.41
N GLU A 604 28.20 -9.59 -7.10
CA GLU A 604 28.70 -9.63 -5.72
C GLU A 604 27.83 -8.77 -4.77
N LYS A 605 27.30 -7.63 -5.24
CA LYS A 605 26.31 -6.83 -4.49
C LYS A 605 25.06 -7.63 -4.15
N GLU A 606 24.42 -8.25 -5.16
CA GLU A 606 23.18 -9.03 -4.99
C GLU A 606 23.39 -10.29 -4.15
N LYS A 607 24.51 -10.97 -4.34
CA LYS A 607 24.92 -12.13 -3.54
C LYS A 607 25.06 -11.73 -2.07
N GLN A 608 25.72 -10.62 -1.77
CA GLN A 608 25.85 -10.15 -0.39
C GLN A 608 24.51 -9.76 0.21
N LEU A 609 23.66 -9.03 -0.54
CA LEU A 609 22.29 -8.70 -0.09
C LEU A 609 21.45 -9.95 0.18
N THR A 610 21.59 -10.97 -0.66
CA THR A 610 20.88 -12.26 -0.50
C THR A 610 21.36 -12.99 0.76
N LEU A 611 22.67 -13.06 0.99
CA LEU A 611 23.22 -13.66 2.21
C LEU A 611 22.78 -12.91 3.48
N ASP A 612 22.76 -11.58 3.43
CA ASP A 612 22.29 -10.76 4.55
C ASP A 612 20.79 -11.01 4.82
N GLY A 613 19.97 -11.12 3.77
CA GLY A 613 18.54 -11.46 3.88
C GLY A 613 18.29 -12.87 4.43
N LEU A 614 19.10 -13.86 4.03
CA LEU A 614 19.01 -15.22 4.57
C LEU A 614 19.33 -15.27 6.07
N LYS A 615 20.36 -14.54 6.52
CA LYS A 615 20.67 -14.41 7.96
C LYS A 615 19.54 -13.75 8.75
N GLN A 616 18.86 -12.76 8.16
CA GLN A 616 17.67 -12.16 8.78
C GLN A 616 16.52 -13.19 8.89
N ALA A 617 16.29 -13.97 7.83
CA ALA A 617 15.23 -14.97 7.78
C ALA A 617 15.38 -16.08 8.84
N GLU A 618 16.61 -16.44 9.24
CA GLU A 618 16.87 -17.40 10.32
C GLU A 618 16.31 -16.97 11.68
N ASN A 619 16.13 -15.67 11.89
CA ASN A 619 15.55 -15.10 13.12
C ASN A 619 14.06 -14.77 12.98
N ASN A 620 13.43 -15.16 11.87
CA ASN A 620 12.00 -15.00 11.62
C ASN A 620 11.29 -16.37 11.74
N PRO A 621 10.46 -16.60 12.77
CA PRO A 621 9.79 -17.88 12.98
C PRO A 621 8.98 -18.37 11.78
N ASN A 622 8.30 -17.47 11.05
CA ASN A 622 7.51 -17.82 9.88
C ASN A 622 8.38 -18.25 8.69
N ALA A 623 9.51 -17.56 8.48
CA ALA A 623 10.45 -17.93 7.42
C ALA A 623 11.09 -19.30 7.70
N VAL A 624 11.46 -19.56 8.96
CA VAL A 624 11.98 -20.85 9.41
C VAL A 624 10.90 -21.93 9.26
N ALA A 625 9.66 -21.68 9.69
CA ALA A 625 8.55 -22.61 9.58
C ALA A 625 8.26 -22.97 8.12
N ASN A 626 8.26 -22.01 7.19
CA ASN A 626 8.06 -22.28 5.77
C ASN A 626 9.17 -23.15 5.17
N ARG A 627 10.44 -22.87 5.51
CA ARG A 627 11.59 -23.66 5.03
C ARG A 627 11.58 -25.08 5.60
N VAL A 628 11.37 -25.21 6.90
CA VAL A 628 11.35 -26.51 7.58
C VAL A 628 10.10 -27.31 7.16
N GLY A 629 8.96 -26.64 7.01
CA GLY A 629 7.71 -27.16 6.47
C GLY A 629 7.89 -27.90 5.14
N ALA A 630 8.58 -27.25 4.20
CA ALA A 630 8.92 -27.83 2.90
C ALA A 630 9.76 -29.11 3.04
N MET A 631 10.85 -29.07 3.83
CA MET A 631 11.73 -30.23 4.04
C MET A 631 10.99 -31.42 4.67
N ILE A 632 10.02 -31.16 5.53
CA ILE A 632 9.20 -32.22 6.14
C ILE A 632 8.28 -32.85 5.10
N ALA A 633 7.57 -32.00 4.36
CA ALA A 633 6.51 -32.44 3.46
C ALA A 633 7.09 -33.27 2.30
N PHE A 634 8.26 -32.89 1.80
CA PHE A 634 8.85 -33.50 0.60
C PHE A 634 10.12 -34.31 0.86
N GLY A 635 10.75 -34.15 2.03
CA GLY A 635 12.07 -34.71 2.35
C GLY A 635 13.20 -33.73 1.98
N PRO A 636 14.31 -33.72 2.75
CA PRO A 636 15.39 -32.72 2.60
C PRO A 636 16.16 -32.82 1.28
N ASP A 637 16.14 -33.98 0.63
CA ASP A 637 16.82 -34.23 -0.65
C ASP A 637 15.91 -34.02 -1.86
N HIS A 638 14.61 -33.74 -1.64
CA HIS A 638 13.67 -33.47 -2.72
C HIS A 638 13.86 -32.04 -3.22
N VAL A 639 13.65 -31.79 -4.52
CA VAL A 639 13.72 -30.43 -5.11
C VAL A 639 12.68 -29.45 -4.53
N TYR A 640 11.70 -30.00 -3.81
CA TYR A 640 10.69 -29.23 -3.08
C TYR A 640 10.94 -29.15 -1.57
N GLY A 641 11.92 -29.90 -1.07
CA GLY A 641 12.39 -29.89 0.31
C GLY A 641 13.02 -28.57 0.68
#